data_AF-A0A939HZD9-F1
#
_entry.id   AF-A0A939HZD9-F1
#
_cell.length_a   1.000
_cell.length_b   1.000
_cell.length_c   1.000
_cell.angle_alpha   90.00
_cell.angle_beta   90.00
_cell.angle_gamma   90.00
#
_symmetry.space_group_name_H-M   'P 1'
#
loop_
_entity.id
_entity.type
_entity.pdbx_description
1 polymer ?
#
loop_
_entity_poly.entity_id
_entity_poly.type
_entity_poly.pdbx_seq_one_letter_code
_entity_poly.pdbx_strand_id
1 'polypeptide(L)'
;MSQGDGNFNPITLPEDFALKGDFANLYIGDFNGDDRDDIFRQEKGSWDDDDRMTAHVLLSQGDGNFTRIPLPESFELKGDLTNLYIGDFNGDDRDDVLRQKKGGWDDDDSLTAQVLLSELSEDNDSFTRIPLPESFELSGDLTNLYVEDLNGDGLDEILVQKKHPRGERSRTLRILGSDDKENFTEYLLPSALQFNGDGRKLYIADYDGNGFNNDLLVQSFANEARLYSIDFQSIFDASVDQSILNAGDYAALKALHASTNGKRWKNKTGWDFDSETPPSVDAVNGWFGVTVVGNRVTAIDLPSNSLSGTLPSELGDLGKLRELDLSENSLSNAIPSELGSLGNLQQLDLSENSLSNAIPSELASLGNLLSLDLSENDLTGAIPSELGDLGNLQDLDLSENDLNGTLPPELSSLGNLQELHLDNNHVTGTLPSEYGSLNNLQELYLNGNSLTGTIPLKYFSFRNLRNVQTLDLSNNSLTGTIPHRYTQVKLVNLDLSNNSLTGTIPLVYSLAANNGVLSNLDLSNNRLRGTIPDSVKALSTNEQLENPPYVKTQIPDVEAGENFSKDVSTYFGDINDNITSYSAEGLPDGLTIDSSSGAIGGTPTAEGSFTVTVTASDDAGNKVSDEFNIDVRSTSEAAEDEVLNANDYAALKALYHSMNGDSWQTKWDVSSETPPKANEVSDWHGVTVVGSRVTKIELLDNSLSGTLPSELGNLSNLQVLNLNDNLDIYGTIPSELGLLGNLQELELSGHTNENRDRRYGDLKHLSGTIPSELGSLSNLQVLDLSHNRHLSGTIPSELGSLSNLQVLDLEWNEMGGTLPSFLGSLGNLQELDMQVNNLSGTLPSELGSLSNLQVLDLERNFMSGTIPSELGSLSNLQVLDLYRNWDMSGTIPSELGSLSNLQVLELYQTKSLSGTIPSELGFLSNLQELDLSQNSLSGTIPSELGSLGNLQVLDLSYNRMMSGTIPSELGSLGNLQVLDLSYNESLSGTIPSELGSLSNLQNLDLRGNSLSGTIPSFLGSLGNLQNLEMDQNDLSGTLPSELIELSNLEAISLERYDSSGTRGTEFHGGAKDNDFWSSLEKRNDLLYGNGGNDNLDSGPGEDTLYGGSGNDYLHGGSENDTLYGGNGDDILDGNGGSNMLYGNEGADIFNLQVAHDDTTKDPRFDHHTTIGDFENGADKIKLIANLSFSKLYRIRLDGQFDCHSVPL
;
A
#
# COMPACT_ATOMS: atom_id res chain seq x y z
N MET A 1 1.44 -1.58 -48.19
CA MET A 1 2.70 -2.32 -48.43
C MET A 1 3.65 -1.41 -49.19
N SER A 2 4.95 -1.58 -48.98
CA SER A 2 6.00 -0.88 -49.74
C SER A 2 6.16 -1.49 -51.13
N GLN A 3 6.83 -0.79 -52.06
CA GLN A 3 7.37 -1.39 -53.30
C GLN A 3 8.90 -1.31 -53.38
N GLY A 4 9.58 -1.20 -52.23
CA GLY A 4 11.04 -1.12 -52.14
C GLY A 4 11.65 0.22 -52.60
N ASP A 5 10.82 1.20 -52.98
CA ASP A 5 11.24 2.55 -53.39
C ASP A 5 11.10 3.61 -52.28
N GLY A 6 10.61 3.21 -51.10
CA GLY A 6 10.36 4.09 -49.95
C GLY A 6 8.99 4.78 -49.94
N ASN A 7 8.12 4.59 -50.95
CA ASN A 7 6.78 5.19 -50.96
C ASN A 7 5.72 4.25 -50.37
N PHE A 8 5.20 4.61 -49.21
CA PHE A 8 4.03 3.95 -48.62
C PHE A 8 2.73 4.46 -49.25
N ASN A 9 2.14 3.65 -50.13
CA ASN A 9 0.77 3.87 -50.60
C ASN A 9 -0.24 3.19 -49.66
N PRO A 10 -1.23 3.92 -49.10
CA PRO A 10 -2.32 3.30 -48.36
C PRO A 10 -3.21 2.51 -49.32
N ILE A 11 -3.49 1.25 -48.98
CA ILE A 11 -4.39 0.37 -49.73
C ILE A 11 -5.54 0.00 -48.80
N THR A 12 -6.77 0.28 -49.22
CA THR A 12 -7.98 -0.18 -48.53
C THR A 12 -8.10 -1.70 -48.70
N LEU A 13 -8.16 -2.44 -47.58
CA LEU A 13 -8.48 -3.86 -47.60
C LEU A 13 -9.93 -4.08 -48.09
N PRO A 14 -10.26 -5.23 -48.70
CA PRO A 14 -11.63 -5.56 -49.07
C PRO A 14 -12.59 -5.52 -47.87
N GLU A 15 -13.85 -5.09 -48.08
CA GLU A 15 -14.87 -5.00 -47.00
C GLU A 15 -15.18 -6.37 -46.34
N ASP A 16 -14.84 -7.47 -46.99
CA ASP A 16 -14.97 -8.84 -46.50
C ASP A 16 -13.71 -9.38 -45.77
N PHE A 17 -12.62 -8.60 -45.67
CA PHE A 17 -11.45 -8.94 -44.84
C PHE A 17 -11.73 -8.70 -43.35
N ALA A 18 -12.52 -9.59 -42.75
CA ALA A 18 -12.85 -9.52 -41.33
C ALA A 18 -11.89 -10.36 -40.47
N LEU A 19 -11.02 -9.70 -39.71
CA LEU A 19 -10.42 -10.30 -38.51
C LEU A 19 -11.55 -10.53 -37.49
N LYS A 20 -11.69 -11.77 -36.99
CA LYS A 20 -12.71 -12.15 -36.01
C LYS A 20 -12.13 -13.09 -34.95
N GLY A 21 -12.34 -12.72 -33.69
CA GLY A 21 -11.81 -13.42 -32.52
C GLY A 21 -10.45 -12.87 -32.12
N ASP A 22 -10.26 -12.72 -30.81
CA ASP A 22 -9.21 -11.87 -30.21
C ASP A 22 -7.81 -12.51 -30.20
N PHE A 23 -7.66 -13.70 -30.79
CA PHE A 23 -6.46 -14.53 -30.74
C PHE A 23 -6.13 -15.15 -32.11
N ALA A 24 -5.77 -14.30 -33.08
CA ALA A 24 -5.34 -14.73 -34.41
C ALA A 24 -4.08 -13.97 -34.86
N ASN A 25 -2.93 -14.64 -34.85
CA ASN A 25 -1.65 -14.02 -35.24
C ASN A 25 -1.51 -13.97 -36.76
N LEU A 26 -1.12 -12.80 -37.26
CA LEU A 26 -0.85 -12.51 -38.67
C LEU A 26 0.60 -12.05 -38.79
N TYR A 27 1.37 -12.73 -39.64
CA TYR A 27 2.78 -12.42 -39.89
C TYR A 27 2.94 -12.08 -41.37
N ILE A 28 3.73 -11.05 -41.66
CA ILE A 28 3.96 -10.53 -43.02
C ILE A 28 5.46 -10.42 -43.22
N GLY A 29 5.96 -10.92 -44.35
CA GLY A 29 7.38 -10.88 -44.71
C GLY A 29 7.71 -11.88 -45.81
N ASP A 30 8.88 -11.75 -46.41
CA ASP A 30 9.34 -12.65 -47.46
C ASP A 30 9.84 -13.99 -46.89
N PHE A 31 8.89 -14.90 -46.63
CA PHE A 31 9.19 -16.25 -46.13
C PHE A 31 9.74 -17.21 -47.20
N ASN A 32 9.96 -16.75 -48.45
CA ASN A 32 10.40 -17.61 -49.56
C ASN A 32 11.69 -17.14 -50.28
N GLY A 33 12.14 -15.90 -50.04
CA GLY A 33 13.36 -15.32 -50.59
C GLY A 33 13.23 -14.80 -52.02
N ASP A 34 12.07 -14.25 -52.39
CA ASP A 34 11.80 -13.66 -53.73
C ASP A 34 11.60 -12.12 -53.74
N ASP A 35 12.08 -11.45 -52.70
CA ASP A 35 12.03 -9.99 -52.44
C ASP A 35 10.59 -9.45 -52.32
N ARG A 36 9.64 -10.26 -51.85
CA ARG A 36 8.21 -9.90 -51.75
C ARG A 36 7.51 -10.44 -50.49
N ASP A 37 6.76 -9.56 -49.82
CA ASP A 37 6.02 -9.88 -48.60
C ASP A 37 4.92 -10.94 -48.83
N ASP A 38 5.11 -12.14 -48.29
CA ASP A 38 4.08 -13.16 -48.12
C ASP A 38 3.27 -12.92 -46.83
N ILE A 39 2.09 -13.54 -46.72
CA ILE A 39 1.22 -13.43 -45.54
C ILE A 39 0.95 -14.82 -44.93
N PHE A 40 1.41 -15.01 -43.71
CA PHE A 40 1.17 -16.21 -42.90
C PHE A 40 0.13 -15.92 -41.81
N ARG A 41 -0.86 -16.82 -41.65
CA ARG A 41 -1.96 -16.66 -40.67
C ARG A 41 -2.15 -17.94 -39.87
N GLN A 42 -2.18 -17.80 -38.55
CA GLN A 42 -2.41 -18.91 -37.61
C GLN A 42 -3.83 -18.82 -37.04
N GLU A 43 -4.55 -19.95 -37.03
CA GLU A 43 -5.87 -20.11 -36.41
C GLU A 43 -5.75 -21.20 -35.32
N LYS A 44 -6.34 -21.00 -34.13
CA LYS A 44 -6.23 -21.91 -32.98
C LYS A 44 -7.39 -22.90 -32.91
N GLY A 45 -7.09 -24.18 -32.67
CA GLY A 45 -8.07 -25.20 -32.25
C GLY A 45 -8.11 -25.36 -30.72
N SER A 46 -9.25 -25.81 -30.20
CA SER A 46 -9.42 -26.16 -28.77
C SER A 46 -8.71 -27.48 -28.42
N TRP A 47 -8.26 -27.60 -27.17
CA TRP A 47 -7.70 -28.84 -26.62
C TRP A 47 -8.81 -29.78 -26.12
N ASP A 48 -9.66 -30.26 -27.04
CA ASP A 48 -10.32 -31.57 -26.94
C ASP A 48 -11.03 -31.93 -28.27
N ASP A 49 -11.17 -33.25 -28.49
CA ASP A 49 -11.80 -33.96 -29.62
C ASP A 49 -11.24 -33.79 -31.07
N ASP A 50 -10.78 -34.94 -31.62
CA ASP A 50 -10.70 -35.37 -33.03
C ASP A 50 -9.58 -34.83 -33.98
N ASP A 51 -8.35 -35.33 -33.74
CA ASP A 51 -7.37 -35.81 -34.74
C ASP A 51 -6.83 -34.88 -35.87
N ARG A 52 -7.23 -33.61 -36.01
CA ARG A 52 -6.74 -32.73 -37.11
C ARG A 52 -6.32 -31.33 -36.71
N MET A 53 -5.09 -31.21 -36.22
CA MET A 53 -4.36 -29.93 -36.17
C MET A 53 -4.19 -29.34 -37.58
N THR A 54 -4.74 -28.16 -37.86
CA THR A 54 -4.56 -27.45 -39.14
C THR A 54 -4.26 -25.96 -38.96
N ALA A 55 -2.98 -25.59 -39.05
CA ALA A 55 -2.62 -24.26 -39.53
C ALA A 55 -2.84 -24.20 -41.05
N HIS A 56 -3.20 -23.03 -41.59
CA HIS A 56 -3.50 -22.86 -43.02
C HIS A 56 -2.62 -21.78 -43.65
N VAL A 57 -1.67 -22.19 -44.48
CA VAL A 57 -0.89 -21.24 -45.31
C VAL A 57 -1.78 -20.70 -46.43
N LEU A 58 -1.73 -19.38 -46.64
CA LEU A 58 -2.44 -18.63 -47.67
C LEU A 58 -1.47 -17.70 -48.40
N LEU A 59 -0.58 -18.26 -49.22
CA LEU A 59 0.36 -17.46 -50.02
C LEU A 59 -0.41 -16.58 -51.03
N SER A 60 0.08 -15.36 -51.24
CA SER A 60 -0.46 -14.37 -52.17
C SER A 60 0.70 -13.74 -52.94
N GLN A 61 0.80 -13.98 -54.25
CA GLN A 61 1.95 -13.56 -55.06
C GLN A 61 1.94 -12.06 -55.47
N GLY A 62 1.45 -11.19 -54.58
CA GLY A 62 1.30 -9.76 -54.79
C GLY A 62 0.15 -9.35 -55.73
N ASP A 63 -0.73 -10.27 -56.14
CA ASP A 63 -1.85 -10.01 -57.06
C ASP A 63 -3.23 -9.93 -56.38
N GLY A 64 -3.31 -10.27 -55.09
CA GLY A 64 -4.55 -10.30 -54.31
C GLY A 64 -5.32 -11.64 -54.32
N ASN A 65 -4.78 -12.70 -54.92
CA ASN A 65 -5.36 -14.05 -54.84
C ASN A 65 -4.62 -14.93 -53.83
N PHE A 66 -5.34 -15.49 -52.88
CA PHE A 66 -4.80 -16.38 -51.84
C PHE A 66 -5.14 -17.85 -52.14
N THR A 67 -4.16 -18.76 -52.06
CA THR A 67 -4.38 -20.20 -52.32
C THR A 67 -4.06 -21.06 -51.10
N ARG A 68 -5.03 -21.83 -50.59
CA ARG A 68 -4.79 -22.81 -49.50
C ARG A 68 -3.99 -24.02 -50.02
N ILE A 69 -2.97 -24.42 -49.26
CA ILE A 69 -2.20 -25.64 -49.47
C ILE A 69 -2.30 -26.52 -48.22
N PRO A 70 -2.73 -27.81 -48.32
CA PRO A 70 -2.75 -28.73 -47.19
C PRO A 70 -1.36 -29.37 -46.96
N LEU A 71 -1.02 -29.64 -45.69
CA LEU A 71 0.23 -30.30 -45.30
C LEU A 71 0.17 -31.84 -45.49
N PRO A 72 1.32 -32.55 -45.58
CA PRO A 72 1.36 -33.98 -45.84
C PRO A 72 0.96 -34.86 -44.63
N GLU A 73 0.32 -36.00 -44.89
CA GLU A 73 -0.17 -36.96 -43.88
C GLU A 73 0.91 -37.59 -42.97
N SER A 74 2.20 -37.34 -43.23
CA SER A 74 3.31 -37.82 -42.37
C SER A 74 3.61 -36.92 -41.16
N PHE A 75 2.95 -35.75 -41.05
CA PHE A 75 3.20 -34.77 -39.99
C PHE A 75 2.29 -34.98 -38.77
N GLU A 76 2.32 -36.19 -38.20
CA GLU A 76 1.44 -36.60 -37.10
C GLU A 76 2.09 -36.27 -35.73
N LEU A 77 1.62 -35.20 -35.07
CA LEU A 77 2.08 -34.81 -33.74
C LEU A 77 1.49 -35.74 -32.66
N LYS A 78 2.36 -36.36 -31.86
CA LYS A 78 1.96 -37.24 -30.74
C LYS A 78 2.74 -36.93 -29.45
N GLY A 79 1.98 -36.71 -28.38
CA GLY A 79 2.47 -36.37 -27.03
C GLY A 79 2.26 -34.91 -26.64
N ASP A 80 2.26 -34.62 -25.34
CA ASP A 80 1.93 -33.33 -24.74
C ASP A 80 3.04 -32.27 -24.94
N LEU A 81 3.14 -31.77 -26.18
CA LEU A 81 4.16 -30.82 -26.65
C LEU A 81 3.48 -29.56 -27.18
N THR A 82 4.01 -28.38 -26.84
CA THR A 82 3.32 -27.10 -27.03
C THR A 82 3.82 -26.27 -28.22
N ASN A 83 5.12 -26.26 -28.52
CA ASN A 83 5.70 -25.44 -29.58
C ASN A 83 6.76 -26.17 -30.41
N LEU A 84 6.84 -25.82 -31.68
CA LEU A 84 7.80 -26.29 -32.68
C LEU A 84 8.30 -25.08 -33.48
N TYR A 85 9.60 -24.81 -33.46
CA TYR A 85 10.22 -23.79 -34.31
C TYR A 85 11.16 -24.47 -35.31
N ILE A 86 11.18 -23.94 -36.54
CA ILE A 86 11.97 -24.45 -37.66
C ILE A 86 12.74 -23.28 -38.24
N GLY A 87 14.04 -23.46 -38.44
CA GLY A 87 14.94 -22.46 -39.02
C GLY A 87 16.40 -22.81 -38.72
N ASP A 88 17.34 -22.22 -39.45
CA ASP A 88 18.77 -22.49 -39.30
C ASP A 88 19.35 -21.84 -38.02
N PHE A 89 19.23 -22.55 -36.89
CA PHE A 89 19.70 -22.08 -35.59
C PHE A 89 21.21 -22.30 -35.35
N ASN A 90 21.91 -23.03 -36.24
CA ASN A 90 23.35 -23.28 -36.13
C ASN A 90 24.19 -22.55 -37.20
N GLY A 91 23.60 -22.13 -38.31
CA GLY A 91 24.22 -21.37 -39.40
C GLY A 91 24.85 -22.22 -40.50
N ASP A 92 24.25 -23.36 -40.85
CA ASP A 92 24.76 -24.28 -41.90
C ASP A 92 23.91 -24.38 -43.18
N ASP A 93 23.04 -23.38 -43.43
CA ASP A 93 22.09 -23.29 -44.54
C ASP A 93 21.04 -24.44 -44.53
N ARG A 94 20.71 -24.98 -43.34
CA ARG A 94 19.70 -26.05 -43.16
C ARG A 94 18.78 -25.80 -41.97
N ASP A 95 17.51 -26.15 -42.12
CA ASP A 95 16.49 -26.00 -41.08
C ASP A 95 16.74 -26.93 -39.87
N ASP A 96 17.16 -26.36 -38.74
CA ASP A 96 17.11 -27.02 -37.43
C ASP A 96 15.68 -27.05 -36.87
N VAL A 97 15.40 -28.01 -35.99
CA VAL A 97 14.07 -28.20 -35.40
C VAL A 97 14.12 -28.07 -33.88
N LEU A 98 13.83 -26.87 -33.38
CA LEU A 98 13.77 -26.56 -31.96
C LEU A 98 12.42 -27.01 -31.36
N ARG A 99 12.46 -27.63 -30.18
CA ARG A 99 11.28 -28.23 -29.52
C ARG A 99 11.19 -27.81 -28.06
N GLN A 100 10.02 -27.36 -27.64
CA GLN A 100 9.71 -27.04 -26.24
C GLN A 100 8.80 -28.12 -25.65
N LYS A 101 9.04 -28.52 -24.39
CA LYS A 101 8.23 -29.50 -23.66
C LYS A 101 7.49 -28.82 -22.51
N LYS A 102 6.24 -29.21 -22.27
CA LYS A 102 5.42 -28.69 -21.16
C LYS A 102 5.95 -29.21 -19.82
N GLY A 103 6.22 -28.29 -18.88
CA GLY A 103 6.49 -28.61 -17.48
C GLY A 103 5.21 -28.91 -16.70
N GLY A 104 5.35 -29.64 -15.57
CA GLY A 104 4.32 -29.74 -14.55
C GLY A 104 4.51 -28.66 -13.48
N TRP A 105 3.49 -28.41 -12.66
CA TRP A 105 3.60 -27.55 -11.49
C TRP A 105 4.28 -28.30 -10.33
N ASP A 106 5.51 -27.92 -10.01
CA ASP A 106 6.10 -27.90 -8.67
C ASP A 106 7.32 -26.96 -8.72
N ASP A 107 7.80 -26.45 -7.58
CA ASP A 107 8.78 -25.35 -7.55
C ASP A 107 10.25 -25.79 -7.76
N ASP A 108 11.06 -24.85 -8.26
CA ASP A 108 12.51 -24.92 -8.57
C ASP A 108 12.99 -26.11 -9.43
N ASP A 109 12.88 -25.99 -10.76
CA ASP A 109 13.87 -26.59 -11.66
C ASP A 109 14.05 -25.77 -12.95
N SER A 110 15.28 -25.75 -13.46
CA SER A 110 15.71 -24.94 -14.60
C SER A 110 15.13 -25.43 -15.94
N LEU A 111 14.59 -24.51 -16.74
CA LEU A 111 14.03 -24.81 -18.07
C LEU A 111 15.13 -25.19 -19.09
N THR A 112 15.59 -26.45 -19.08
CA THR A 112 16.53 -26.95 -20.09
C THR A 112 15.85 -27.09 -21.45
N ALA A 113 15.96 -26.06 -22.30
CA ALA A 113 15.74 -26.21 -23.73
C ALA A 113 16.76 -27.22 -24.30
N GLN A 114 16.31 -28.12 -25.20
CA GLN A 114 17.17 -29.15 -25.79
C GLN A 114 17.16 -29.02 -27.32
N VAL A 115 18.31 -28.65 -27.88
CA VAL A 115 18.56 -28.63 -29.33
C VAL A 115 18.82 -30.06 -29.79
N LEU A 116 18.11 -30.50 -30.84
CA LEU A 116 18.28 -31.81 -31.47
C LEU A 116 18.61 -31.61 -32.95
N LEU A 117 19.92 -31.55 -33.26
CA LEU A 117 20.44 -31.46 -34.62
C LEU A 117 20.03 -32.72 -35.42
N SER A 118 19.39 -32.54 -36.58
CA SER A 118 18.86 -33.65 -37.38
C SER A 118 19.65 -33.89 -38.67
N GLU A 119 20.81 -34.53 -38.58
CA GLU A 119 21.46 -35.14 -39.76
C GLU A 119 20.87 -36.52 -40.06
N LEU A 120 19.97 -36.59 -41.05
CA LEU A 120 19.50 -37.86 -41.61
C LEU A 120 20.56 -38.51 -42.51
N SER A 121 21.20 -39.56 -42.01
CA SER A 121 21.74 -40.64 -42.84
C SER A 121 21.01 -41.94 -42.52
N GLU A 122 20.80 -42.79 -43.52
CA GLU A 122 19.90 -43.95 -43.44
C GLU A 122 20.36 -45.04 -42.44
N ASP A 123 19.40 -45.77 -41.87
CA ASP A 123 19.51 -46.92 -40.93
C ASP A 123 19.81 -46.67 -39.41
N ASN A 124 18.69 -46.57 -38.65
CA ASN A 124 18.46 -47.05 -37.25
C ASN A 124 18.99 -46.29 -36.02
N ASP A 125 18.08 -46.24 -35.03
CA ASP A 125 18.24 -45.77 -33.64
C ASP A 125 19.54 -46.18 -32.93
N SER A 126 20.38 -45.22 -32.51
CA SER A 126 21.14 -45.30 -31.24
C SER A 126 21.86 -44.00 -30.85
N PHE A 127 21.58 -43.48 -29.64
CA PHE A 127 22.46 -42.51 -28.96
C PHE A 127 23.56 -43.28 -28.20
N THR A 128 24.84 -42.93 -28.41
CA THR A 128 25.97 -43.74 -27.90
C THR A 128 27.03 -42.91 -27.15
N ARG A 129 27.32 -43.28 -25.88
CA ARG A 129 28.48 -42.80 -25.11
C ARG A 129 29.71 -43.69 -25.35
N ILE A 130 30.92 -43.13 -25.49
CA ILE A 130 32.21 -43.86 -25.66
C ILE A 130 33.30 -43.26 -24.75
N PRO A 131 34.29 -44.04 -24.21
CA PRO A 131 34.97 -43.69 -22.93
C PRO A 131 36.50 -43.43 -22.99
N LEU A 132 37.08 -43.12 -21.82
CA LEU A 132 38.52 -42.91 -21.56
C LEU A 132 39.36 -44.22 -21.58
N PRO A 133 40.63 -44.19 -22.05
CA PRO A 133 41.56 -45.33 -21.94
C PRO A 133 42.83 -45.09 -21.08
N GLU A 134 43.01 -45.98 -20.09
CA GLU A 134 44.27 -46.65 -19.70
C GLU A 134 45.54 -45.81 -19.33
N SER A 135 45.46 -44.96 -18.29
CA SER A 135 46.65 -44.55 -17.50
C SER A 135 46.38 -44.31 -15.99
N PHE A 136 45.86 -45.35 -15.32
CA PHE A 136 45.78 -45.53 -13.84
C PHE A 136 47.22 -45.59 -13.23
N GLU A 137 47.55 -45.27 -11.95
CA GLU A 137 46.93 -45.48 -10.61
C GLU A 137 47.29 -44.37 -9.56
N LEU A 138 46.81 -44.48 -8.31
CA LEU A 138 47.05 -43.56 -7.15
C LEU A 138 47.90 -44.16 -6.00
N SER A 139 48.43 -43.30 -5.09
CA SER A 139 48.70 -43.65 -3.68
C SER A 139 48.91 -42.44 -2.72
N GLY A 140 48.15 -42.36 -1.60
CA GLY A 140 48.38 -41.48 -0.42
C GLY A 140 47.62 -40.13 -0.39
N ASP A 141 46.52 -39.97 0.36
CA ASP A 141 46.42 -39.53 1.79
C ASP A 141 46.62 -38.00 2.05
N LEU A 142 45.98 -37.28 2.99
CA LEU A 142 44.74 -37.45 3.78
C LEU A 142 44.16 -36.05 4.17
N THR A 143 43.08 -35.95 4.98
CA THR A 143 42.18 -34.76 5.12
C THR A 143 41.79 -34.29 6.56
N ASN A 144 41.64 -32.96 6.72
CA ASN A 144 40.84 -32.10 7.64
C ASN A 144 40.83 -32.22 9.20
N LEU A 145 41.06 -31.09 9.94
CA LEU A 145 40.09 -30.25 10.74
C LEU A 145 40.73 -28.90 11.29
N TYR A 146 40.14 -28.19 12.28
CA TYR A 146 40.45 -26.79 12.78
C TYR A 146 40.46 -26.67 14.34
N VAL A 147 41.05 -25.61 14.97
CA VAL A 147 41.23 -25.40 16.46
C VAL A 147 41.37 -23.93 16.94
N GLU A 148 40.99 -23.64 18.22
CA GLU A 148 41.24 -22.42 19.04
C GLU A 148 41.28 -22.75 20.58
N ASP A 149 41.56 -21.79 21.49
CA ASP A 149 41.26 -21.86 22.95
C ASP A 149 39.75 -21.65 23.21
N LEU A 150 39.10 -22.79 23.35
CA LEU A 150 37.99 -23.08 24.25
C LEU A 150 36.91 -22.02 24.50
N ASN A 151 37.20 -21.23 25.52
CA ASN A 151 36.21 -20.83 26.51
C ASN A 151 36.75 -19.74 27.47
N GLY A 152 37.97 -19.25 27.22
CA GLY A 152 38.66 -18.30 28.08
C GLY A 152 39.21 -18.89 29.38
N ASP A 153 39.32 -20.22 29.54
CA ASP A 153 39.94 -20.84 30.72
C ASP A 153 41.48 -20.82 30.69
N GLY A 154 42.07 -20.55 29.52
CA GLY A 154 43.51 -20.39 29.32
C GLY A 154 44.25 -21.67 28.91
N LEU A 155 43.52 -22.65 28.35
CA LEU A 155 44.05 -23.90 27.82
C LEU A 155 43.93 -23.93 26.29
N ASP A 156 45.02 -23.59 25.60
CA ASP A 156 45.21 -23.91 24.17
C ASP A 156 45.10 -25.43 23.94
N GLU A 157 44.00 -25.93 23.38
CA GLU A 157 43.86 -27.33 22.98
C GLU A 157 44.28 -27.52 21.50
N ILE A 158 44.62 -28.75 21.04
CA ILE A 158 45.75 -28.86 20.07
C ILE A 158 45.52 -29.54 18.70
N LEU A 159 45.66 -28.69 17.66
CA LEU A 159 45.85 -28.80 16.18
C LEU A 159 46.69 -30.10 15.73
N VAL A 160 46.23 -30.95 14.75
CA VAL A 160 46.99 -32.00 13.91
C VAL A 160 46.42 -32.34 12.44
N GLN A 161 46.86 -32.31 11.11
CA GLN A 161 47.84 -31.85 10.01
C GLN A 161 49.28 -32.38 9.70
N LYS A 162 49.68 -32.41 8.36
CA LYS A 162 50.98 -31.98 7.67
C LYS A 162 51.27 -32.68 6.29
N LYS A 163 52.25 -32.33 5.38
CA LYS A 163 53.05 -31.10 5.03
C LYS A 163 54.10 -31.26 3.88
N HIS A 164 53.88 -30.53 2.76
CA HIS A 164 54.77 -29.65 1.96
C HIS A 164 56.33 -29.44 2.17
N PRO A 165 57.14 -29.08 1.11
CA PRO A 165 58.56 -28.66 1.25
C PRO A 165 59.15 -27.35 0.60
N ARG A 166 58.51 -26.55 -0.29
CA ARG A 166 59.04 -25.26 -0.85
C ARG A 166 58.01 -24.12 -1.16
N GLY A 167 57.45 -23.44 -0.15
CA GLY A 167 56.33 -22.46 -0.28
C GLY A 167 55.04 -22.86 0.48
N GLU A 168 54.02 -23.29 -0.27
CA GLU A 168 52.66 -23.78 0.08
C GLU A 168 52.48 -24.73 1.32
N ARG A 169 52.54 -24.25 2.58
CA ARG A 169 52.18 -25.13 3.72
C ARG A 169 50.68 -25.41 3.78
N SER A 170 50.30 -26.67 3.56
CA SER A 170 48.92 -27.10 3.32
C SER A 170 48.17 -27.72 4.53
N ARG A 171 46.81 -27.67 4.42
CA ARG A 171 45.79 -28.53 5.07
C ARG A 171 45.73 -28.59 6.60
N THR A 172 44.92 -27.77 7.29
CA THR A 172 44.00 -28.15 8.42
C THR A 172 44.50 -29.13 9.54
N LEU A 173 44.88 -28.61 10.74
CA LEU A 173 45.28 -29.37 11.96
C LEU A 173 44.04 -29.40 12.97
N ARG A 174 43.58 -30.57 13.51
CA ARG A 174 42.45 -30.87 14.48
C ARG A 174 42.66 -30.57 15.99
N ILE A 175 41.63 -30.23 16.82
CA ILE A 175 41.72 -30.13 18.31
C ILE A 175 41.93 -31.51 18.95
N LEU A 176 42.74 -31.57 20.02
CA LEU A 176 42.60 -32.52 21.12
C LEU A 176 42.87 -31.81 22.46
N GLY A 177 41.96 -31.95 23.42
CA GLY A 177 42.08 -31.47 24.79
C GLY A 177 42.45 -32.58 25.78
N SER A 178 43.16 -32.27 26.87
CA SER A 178 43.47 -33.22 27.96
C SER A 178 44.15 -32.56 29.14
N ASP A 179 43.47 -32.59 30.29
CA ASP A 179 44.05 -32.30 31.60
C ASP A 179 45.21 -33.24 32.00
N ASP A 180 45.87 -32.85 33.10
CA ASP A 180 47.07 -33.40 33.72
C ASP A 180 46.94 -34.87 34.19
N LYS A 181 46.82 -35.79 33.22
CA LYS A 181 46.52 -37.24 33.35
C LYS A 181 45.14 -37.59 33.92
N GLU A 182 44.12 -37.64 33.06
CA GLU A 182 43.56 -38.90 32.52
C GLU A 182 42.27 -38.62 31.73
N ASN A 183 42.18 -39.17 30.52
CA ASN A 183 41.22 -38.89 29.43
C ASN A 183 41.54 -37.64 28.59
N PHE A 184 41.27 -37.75 27.29
CA PHE A 184 41.21 -36.62 26.36
C PHE A 184 39.75 -36.18 26.22
N THR A 185 39.52 -34.89 26.17
CA THR A 185 38.21 -34.24 25.93
C THR A 185 38.30 -33.46 24.62
N GLU A 186 37.19 -33.28 23.92
CA GLU A 186 37.15 -32.64 22.60
C GLU A 186 36.40 -31.30 22.69
N TYR A 187 36.95 -30.28 22.04
CA TYR A 187 36.52 -28.89 22.02
C TYR A 187 36.72 -28.34 20.58
N LEU A 188 36.11 -27.23 20.15
CA LEU A 188 36.13 -26.72 18.74
C LEU A 188 35.72 -25.21 18.57
N LEU A 189 36.61 -24.30 18.17
CA LEU A 189 36.35 -22.84 17.96
C LEU A 189 37.17 -22.25 16.75
N PRO A 190 36.93 -20.99 16.30
CA PRO A 190 36.97 -20.61 14.89
C PRO A 190 37.88 -19.39 14.57
N SER A 191 37.72 -18.82 13.37
CA SER A 191 37.89 -17.39 13.07
C SER A 191 37.64 -17.19 11.57
N ALA A 192 36.45 -16.69 11.23
CA ALA A 192 36.13 -16.17 9.91
C ALA A 192 36.13 -14.64 9.97
N LEU A 193 36.67 -13.99 8.94
CA LEU A 193 36.58 -12.55 8.74
C LEU A 193 36.41 -12.29 7.24
N GLN A 194 35.27 -11.70 6.88
CA GLN A 194 34.96 -11.17 5.56
C GLN A 194 34.25 -9.82 5.74
N PHE A 195 34.38 -8.94 4.76
CA PHE A 195 33.78 -7.60 4.72
C PHE A 195 32.74 -7.54 3.59
N ASN A 196 31.78 -6.61 3.68
CA ASN A 196 30.85 -6.26 2.59
C ASN A 196 31.10 -4.82 2.07
N GLY A 197 30.34 -4.43 1.04
CA GLY A 197 30.73 -3.41 0.06
C GLY A 197 30.77 -1.93 0.46
N ASP A 198 30.27 -1.54 1.63
CA ASP A 198 30.30 -0.13 2.06
C ASP A 198 31.63 0.26 2.76
N GLY A 199 32.44 -0.73 3.16
CA GLY A 199 33.66 -0.56 3.93
C GLY A 199 33.47 0.04 5.34
N ARG A 200 32.23 0.15 5.85
CA ARG A 200 31.87 0.97 7.02
C ARG A 200 31.20 0.21 8.16
N LYS A 201 30.63 -0.98 7.95
CA LYS A 201 30.22 -1.88 9.05
C LYS A 201 30.78 -3.29 8.89
N LEU A 202 31.03 -3.96 10.02
CA LEU A 202 31.51 -5.35 10.09
C LEU A 202 30.49 -6.18 10.87
N TYR A 203 29.77 -7.07 10.18
CA TYR A 203 28.87 -8.02 10.83
C TYR A 203 29.67 -9.13 11.51
N ILE A 204 29.69 -9.14 12.85
CA ILE A 204 30.07 -10.31 13.65
C ILE A 204 28.77 -10.98 14.08
N ALA A 205 28.35 -11.98 13.31
CA ALA A 205 27.34 -12.93 13.78
C ALA A 205 28.02 -13.91 14.74
N ASP A 206 27.84 -13.72 16.05
CA ASP A 206 28.00 -14.84 16.99
C ASP A 206 26.77 -15.75 16.85
N TYR A 207 26.99 -17.07 16.85
CA TYR A 207 26.01 -18.05 16.39
C TYR A 207 25.66 -19.02 17.51
N ASP A 208 24.94 -18.51 18.51
CA ASP A 208 24.46 -19.29 19.67
C ASP A 208 23.24 -20.15 19.26
N GLY A 209 23.51 -21.12 18.38
CA GLY A 209 22.53 -21.83 17.58
C GLY A 209 21.65 -22.84 18.34
N ASN A 210 20.61 -22.36 19.00
CA ASN A 210 19.41 -23.13 19.34
C ASN A 210 18.26 -22.80 18.37
N GLY A 211 18.39 -23.20 17.10
CA GLY A 211 17.38 -22.90 16.07
C GLY A 211 16.15 -23.80 16.13
N PHE A 212 15.00 -23.26 15.71
CA PHE A 212 13.86 -24.00 15.18
C PHE A 212 13.03 -23.13 14.22
N ASN A 213 12.65 -23.73 13.08
CA ASN A 213 11.43 -23.53 12.28
C ASN A 213 10.80 -22.13 12.03
N ASN A 214 10.53 -21.91 10.74
CA ASN A 214 9.30 -21.36 10.15
C ASN A 214 9.02 -19.85 10.21
N ASP A 215 8.10 -19.47 9.32
CA ASP A 215 7.25 -18.28 9.39
C ASP A 215 6.45 -18.20 10.71
N LEU A 216 5.93 -17.00 10.99
CA LEU A 216 5.25 -16.55 12.23
C LEU A 216 6.15 -16.42 13.46
N LEU A 217 6.57 -15.18 13.76
CA LEU A 217 5.87 -14.37 14.78
C LEU A 217 6.38 -12.92 14.83
N VAL A 218 5.45 -11.99 14.97
CA VAL A 218 5.69 -10.63 15.49
C VAL A 218 5.51 -10.67 17.02
N GLN A 219 5.98 -9.62 17.71
CA GLN A 219 5.81 -9.31 19.15
C GLN A 219 6.80 -9.93 20.16
N SER A 220 7.14 -9.10 21.14
CA SER A 220 7.93 -9.36 22.36
C SER A 220 9.40 -9.75 22.17
N PHE A 221 10.31 -8.76 22.29
CA PHE A 221 11.01 -8.50 23.55
C PHE A 221 11.69 -7.12 23.53
N ALA A 222 11.36 -6.26 24.48
CA ALA A 222 12.14 -5.06 24.80
C ALA A 222 13.41 -5.42 25.62
N ASN A 223 14.28 -4.42 25.78
CA ASN A 223 15.47 -4.31 26.66
C ASN A 223 16.86 -4.60 26.04
N GLU A 224 17.73 -3.58 26.11
CA GLU A 224 19.21 -3.60 26.15
C GLU A 224 19.97 -4.32 25.00
N ALA A 225 20.21 -3.62 23.88
CA ALA A 225 21.11 -4.08 22.80
C ALA A 225 21.95 -2.95 22.15
N ARG A 226 22.97 -2.42 22.86
CA ARG A 226 23.87 -1.37 22.34
C ARG A 226 24.64 -1.79 21.08
N LEU A 227 24.60 -0.95 20.05
CA LEU A 227 25.23 -1.16 18.74
C LEU A 227 26.56 -0.39 18.62
N TYR A 228 27.69 -1.02 18.98
CA TYR A 228 29.01 -0.37 18.85
C TYR A 228 29.43 -0.16 17.39
N SER A 229 29.26 1.07 16.88
CA SER A 229 29.81 1.51 15.60
C SER A 229 31.25 2.01 15.73
N ILE A 230 32.11 1.75 14.73
CA ILE A 230 33.49 2.27 14.67
C ILE A 230 33.71 2.92 13.30
N ASP A 231 33.60 4.25 13.28
CA ASP A 231 33.74 5.08 12.09
C ASP A 231 35.21 5.27 11.65
N PHE A 232 35.49 5.06 10.36
CA PHE A 232 36.84 5.06 9.80
C PHE A 232 37.29 6.37 9.14
N GLN A 233 36.58 7.49 9.34
CA GLN A 233 36.91 8.82 8.76
C GLN A 233 38.24 9.45 9.25
N SER A 234 39.08 8.72 10.00
CA SER A 234 40.25 9.27 10.72
C SER A 234 41.53 9.41 9.90
N ILE A 235 41.61 8.83 8.70
CA ILE A 235 42.90 8.61 8.00
C ILE A 235 43.29 9.74 7.02
N PHE A 236 42.34 10.59 6.58
CA PHE A 236 42.55 11.57 5.51
C PHE A 236 42.48 13.06 5.93
N ASP A 237 43.16 13.45 7.01
CA ASP A 237 43.37 14.89 7.32
C ASP A 237 44.79 15.19 7.89
N ALA A 238 45.79 14.51 7.34
CA ALA A 238 47.17 14.49 7.84
C ALA A 238 48.00 15.76 7.49
N SER A 239 47.58 16.94 7.95
CA SER A 239 48.41 18.16 7.92
C SER A 239 48.42 19.01 9.19
N VAL A 240 47.66 18.62 10.23
CA VAL A 240 47.68 19.19 11.58
C VAL A 240 48.18 18.13 12.57
N ASP A 241 48.68 18.54 13.74
CA ASP A 241 49.11 17.62 14.81
C ASP A 241 47.88 16.98 15.50
N GLN A 242 47.31 15.95 14.86
CA GLN A 242 46.12 15.22 15.32
C GLN A 242 46.35 14.37 16.59
N SER A 243 47.54 14.42 17.22
CA SER A 243 47.85 13.58 18.38
C SER A 243 47.07 13.93 19.66
N ILE A 244 46.35 15.05 19.69
CA ILE A 244 45.64 15.61 20.84
C ILE A 244 44.19 15.97 20.46
N LEU A 245 43.24 15.65 21.35
CA LEU A 245 41.81 15.96 21.20
C LEU A 245 41.58 17.47 21.03
N ASN A 246 40.59 17.86 20.22
CA ASN A 246 40.16 19.25 20.11
C ASN A 246 39.80 19.85 21.49
N ALA A 247 40.25 21.08 21.73
CA ALA A 247 40.04 21.79 22.98
C ALA A 247 38.57 22.21 23.23
N GLY A 248 37.77 22.38 22.17
CA GLY A 248 36.32 22.58 22.28
C GLY A 248 35.64 21.31 22.77
N ASP A 249 35.85 20.19 22.08
CA ASP A 249 35.31 18.88 22.43
C ASP A 249 35.69 18.45 23.85
N TYR A 250 36.95 18.67 24.25
CA TYR A 250 37.39 18.43 25.63
C TYR A 250 36.66 19.30 26.66
N ALA A 251 36.30 20.53 26.31
CA ALA A 251 35.52 21.41 27.17
C ALA A 251 34.05 20.98 27.26
N ALA A 252 33.44 20.54 26.15
CA ALA A 252 32.09 19.99 26.10
C ALA A 252 31.96 18.71 26.96
N LEU A 253 32.88 17.75 26.81
CA LEU A 253 32.93 16.56 27.67
C LEU A 253 33.15 16.92 29.16
N LYS A 254 33.99 17.93 29.44
CA LYS A 254 34.24 18.45 30.81
C LYS A 254 33.00 19.12 31.39
N ALA A 255 32.18 19.77 30.56
CA ALA A 255 30.90 20.37 30.93
C ALA A 255 29.86 19.28 31.22
N LEU A 256 29.67 18.30 30.33
CA LEU A 256 28.73 17.17 30.51
C LEU A 256 28.97 16.43 31.83
N HIS A 257 30.21 16.01 32.08
CA HIS A 257 30.57 15.33 33.33
C HIS A 257 30.43 16.24 34.57
N ALA A 258 30.53 17.57 34.42
CA ALA A 258 30.33 18.51 35.53
C ALA A 258 28.85 18.79 35.83
N SER A 259 28.00 18.97 34.81
CA SER A 259 26.57 19.30 34.95
C SER A 259 25.73 18.08 35.36
N THR A 260 26.09 16.88 34.89
CA THR A 260 25.40 15.61 35.16
C THR A 260 26.00 14.80 36.33
N ASN A 261 26.76 15.46 37.21
CA ASN A 261 27.25 14.90 38.48
C ASN A 261 28.19 13.68 38.32
N GLY A 262 29.06 13.67 37.31
CA GLY A 262 29.83 12.51 36.84
C GLY A 262 30.75 11.80 37.82
N LYS A 263 31.00 12.40 38.99
CA LYS A 263 31.60 11.71 40.14
C LYS A 263 30.75 10.53 40.63
N ARG A 264 29.45 10.50 40.31
CA ARG A 264 28.47 9.46 40.69
C ARG A 264 28.07 8.48 39.58
N TRP A 265 28.43 8.70 38.31
CA TRP A 265 28.06 7.78 37.24
C TRP A 265 28.48 6.33 37.55
N LYS A 266 27.68 5.37 37.07
CA LYS A 266 27.81 3.91 37.21
C LYS A 266 29.14 3.44 36.61
N ASN A 267 29.45 3.90 35.40
CA ASN A 267 30.75 3.83 34.74
C ASN A 267 31.24 5.25 34.35
N LYS A 268 32.52 5.48 34.58
CA LYS A 268 33.21 6.77 34.34
C LYS A 268 34.68 6.56 33.93
N THR A 269 34.98 5.39 33.38
CA THR A 269 36.33 5.03 32.94
C THR A 269 36.82 6.08 31.94
N GLY A 270 37.95 6.73 32.24
CA GLY A 270 38.54 7.80 31.41
C GLY A 270 38.13 9.24 31.79
N TRP A 271 36.93 9.46 32.30
CA TRP A 271 36.33 10.79 32.55
C TRP A 271 36.91 11.57 33.76
N ASP A 272 38.16 11.30 34.15
CA ASP A 272 38.85 11.97 35.26
C ASP A 272 39.56 13.26 34.77
N PHE A 273 38.83 14.39 34.76
CA PHE A 273 39.32 15.72 34.33
C PHE A 273 40.31 16.40 35.31
N ASP A 274 41.37 15.68 35.71
CA ASP A 274 42.48 16.20 36.53
C ASP A 274 43.42 17.15 35.75
N SER A 275 43.16 17.37 34.46
CA SER A 275 43.94 18.21 33.54
C SER A 275 43.17 19.47 33.09
N GLU A 276 43.93 20.52 32.78
CA GLU A 276 43.44 21.73 32.07
C GLU A 276 43.92 21.79 30.61
N THR A 277 44.64 20.77 30.14
CA THR A 277 44.99 20.59 28.71
C THR A 277 44.35 19.31 28.19
N PRO A 278 43.83 19.29 26.94
CA PRO A 278 43.23 18.09 26.36
C PRO A 278 44.21 16.89 26.32
N PRO A 279 43.70 15.66 26.49
CA PRO A 279 44.47 14.43 26.38
C PRO A 279 44.76 14.06 24.91
N SER A 280 45.61 13.04 24.72
CA SER A 280 45.84 12.42 23.41
C SER A 280 44.62 11.63 22.93
N VAL A 281 44.40 11.55 21.61
CA VAL A 281 43.25 10.83 21.01
C VAL A 281 43.19 9.37 21.47
N ASP A 282 44.33 8.65 21.46
CA ASP A 282 44.48 7.29 21.99
C ASP A 282 44.00 7.11 23.44
N ALA A 283 44.00 8.18 24.24
CA ALA A 283 43.57 8.15 25.63
C ALA A 283 42.06 8.44 25.78
N VAL A 284 41.43 9.11 24.80
CA VAL A 284 39.98 9.39 24.78
C VAL A 284 39.20 8.22 24.17
N ASN A 285 39.77 7.53 23.17
CA ASN A 285 39.26 6.24 22.68
C ASN A 285 39.41 5.09 23.71
N GLY A 286 39.89 5.39 24.92
CA GLY A 286 39.83 4.53 26.10
C GLY A 286 38.86 5.04 27.18
N TRP A 287 38.03 6.05 26.88
CA TRP A 287 36.95 6.50 27.76
C TRP A 287 35.70 5.67 27.47
N PHE A 288 34.91 5.39 28.51
CA PHE A 288 33.63 4.72 28.33
C PHE A 288 32.64 5.66 27.63
N GLY A 289 31.99 5.22 26.56
CA GLY A 289 30.96 5.98 25.87
C GLY A 289 31.46 7.23 25.14
N VAL A 290 32.68 7.22 24.57
CA VAL A 290 33.19 8.31 23.71
C VAL A 290 33.99 7.74 22.54
N THR A 291 33.57 8.06 21.32
CA THR A 291 34.31 7.73 20.09
C THR A 291 34.93 8.99 19.49
N VAL A 292 36.23 8.93 19.14
CA VAL A 292 36.98 10.05 18.54
C VAL A 292 37.61 9.64 17.21
N VAL A 293 37.30 10.41 16.17
CA VAL A 293 37.75 10.19 14.79
C VAL A 293 38.59 11.39 14.33
N GLY A 294 39.80 11.13 13.86
CA GLY A 294 40.81 12.17 13.65
C GLY A 294 41.22 12.78 14.99
N ASN A 295 40.68 13.95 15.32
CA ASN A 295 40.77 14.55 16.66
C ASN A 295 39.46 15.17 17.17
N ARG A 296 38.32 14.74 16.62
CA ARG A 296 36.97 15.20 16.98
C ARG A 296 36.14 14.06 17.57
N VAL A 297 35.28 14.37 18.55
CA VAL A 297 34.29 13.40 19.05
C VAL A 297 33.22 13.19 17.97
N THR A 298 32.83 11.93 17.75
CA THR A 298 31.80 11.52 16.78
C THR A 298 30.64 10.75 17.40
N ALA A 299 30.83 10.08 18.55
CA ALA A 299 29.74 9.45 19.30
C ALA A 299 29.91 9.65 20.82
N ILE A 300 28.78 9.75 21.53
CA ILE A 300 28.68 9.65 22.98
C ILE A 300 27.57 8.63 23.32
N ASP A 301 27.95 7.59 24.07
CA ASP A 301 27.16 6.37 24.35
C ASP A 301 27.10 6.14 25.88
N LEU A 302 26.16 6.81 26.57
CA LEU A 302 26.05 6.78 28.04
C LEU A 302 24.67 6.38 28.61
N PRO A 303 23.86 5.49 27.98
CA PRO A 303 22.58 5.10 28.54
C PRO A 303 22.76 4.31 29.83
N SER A 304 21.72 4.30 30.67
CA SER A 304 21.65 3.49 31.90
C SER A 304 22.77 3.80 32.90
N ASN A 305 23.42 4.96 32.80
CA ASN A 305 24.71 5.24 33.45
C ASN A 305 24.60 6.09 34.74
N SER A 306 23.37 6.42 35.16
CA SER A 306 23.09 7.26 36.34
C SER A 306 23.67 8.68 36.25
N LEU A 307 23.59 9.29 35.07
CA LEU A 307 23.77 10.75 34.89
C LEU A 307 22.66 11.46 35.68
N SER A 308 23.00 12.50 36.45
CA SER A 308 22.00 13.24 37.24
C SER A 308 22.29 14.74 37.24
N GLY A 309 21.40 15.56 36.69
CA GLY A 309 21.61 17.02 36.61
C GLY A 309 20.97 17.63 35.38
N THR A 310 21.72 18.45 34.64
CA THR A 310 21.24 19.11 33.41
C THR A 310 22.16 18.80 32.23
N LEU A 311 21.59 18.78 31.02
CA LEU A 311 22.36 18.91 29.79
C LEU A 311 23.03 20.31 29.76
N PRO A 312 24.30 20.43 29.34
CA PRO A 312 24.97 21.72 29.16
C PRO A 312 24.90 22.19 27.70
N SER A 313 24.77 23.50 27.49
CA SER A 313 24.76 24.11 26.16
C SER A 313 26.06 23.88 25.39
N GLU A 314 27.18 23.70 26.10
CA GLU A 314 28.49 23.36 25.53
C GLU A 314 28.51 22.02 24.75
N LEU A 315 27.48 21.17 24.83
CA LEU A 315 27.35 20.02 23.91
C LEU A 315 27.26 20.46 22.44
N GLY A 316 26.65 21.61 22.13
CA GLY A 316 26.55 22.14 20.76
C GLY A 316 27.89 22.41 20.07
N ASP A 317 28.98 22.64 20.83
CA ASP A 317 30.33 22.80 20.28
C ASP A 317 30.87 21.51 19.61
N LEU A 318 30.23 20.35 19.84
CA LEU A 318 30.58 19.05 19.27
C LEU A 318 30.16 18.91 17.79
N GLY A 319 30.43 19.90 16.94
CA GLY A 319 30.07 19.93 15.50
C GLY A 319 30.73 18.89 14.58
N LYS A 320 31.02 17.68 15.08
CA LYS A 320 31.28 16.43 14.33
C LYS A 320 30.62 15.19 14.96
N LEU A 321 29.82 15.37 16.02
CA LEU A 321 28.99 14.33 16.62
C LEU A 321 27.96 13.82 15.60
N ARG A 322 27.81 12.51 15.52
CA ARG A 322 26.82 11.76 14.72
C ARG A 322 25.80 11.04 15.61
N GLU A 323 26.21 10.66 16.81
CA GLU A 323 25.45 9.80 17.72
C GLU A 323 25.53 10.42 19.13
N LEU A 324 24.38 10.72 19.73
CA LEU A 324 24.27 11.18 21.11
C LEU A 324 23.17 10.41 21.83
N ASP A 325 23.58 9.40 22.59
CA ASP A 325 22.73 8.59 23.44
C ASP A 325 23.05 8.89 24.91
N LEU A 326 22.02 9.34 25.64
CA LEU A 326 22.05 9.58 27.08
C LEU A 326 20.80 9.01 27.80
N SER A 327 20.15 7.96 27.28
CA SER A 327 18.87 7.43 27.81
C SER A 327 18.98 6.66 29.15
N GLU A 328 17.87 6.16 29.70
CA GLU A 328 17.80 5.46 31.00
C GLU A 328 18.55 6.20 32.15
N ASN A 329 18.34 7.50 32.31
CA ASN A 329 19.18 8.33 33.19
C ASN A 329 18.34 9.15 34.19
N SER A 330 18.82 10.33 34.59
CA SER A 330 18.14 11.26 35.50
C SER A 330 18.55 12.70 35.18
N LEU A 331 18.67 12.99 33.89
CA LEU A 331 18.81 14.33 33.33
C LEU A 331 17.49 15.10 33.55
N SER A 332 17.58 16.43 33.67
CA SER A 332 16.43 17.24 34.04
C SER A 332 16.54 18.69 33.59
N ASN A 333 15.40 19.38 33.58
CA ASN A 333 15.20 20.73 33.00
C ASN A 333 15.26 20.69 31.47
N ALA A 334 15.28 21.85 30.82
CA ALA A 334 15.20 21.97 29.36
C ALA A 334 16.37 21.33 28.60
N ILE A 335 16.02 20.75 27.45
CA ILE A 335 16.94 20.47 26.35
C ILE A 335 17.56 21.82 25.90
N PRO A 336 18.89 21.98 25.83
CA PRO A 336 19.51 23.21 25.36
C PRO A 336 19.29 23.40 23.86
N SER A 337 18.83 24.59 23.44
CA SER A 337 18.63 24.85 22.00
C SER A 337 19.95 24.89 21.22
N GLU A 338 21.09 25.05 21.89
CA GLU A 338 22.41 24.88 21.30
C GLU A 338 22.67 23.48 20.71
N LEU A 339 21.92 22.43 21.11
CA LEU A 339 22.01 21.12 20.47
C LEU A 339 21.64 21.18 18.98
N GLY A 340 20.76 22.09 18.56
CA GLY A 340 20.42 22.31 17.15
C GLY A 340 21.60 22.72 16.25
N SER A 341 22.74 23.10 16.83
CA SER A 341 23.97 23.39 16.06
C SER A 341 24.76 22.14 15.65
N LEU A 342 24.35 20.95 16.09
CA LEU A 342 24.99 19.67 15.79
C LEU A 342 24.62 19.12 14.40
N GLY A 343 24.77 19.92 13.33
CA GLY A 343 24.37 19.56 11.96
C GLY A 343 25.13 18.40 11.29
N ASN A 344 25.76 17.50 12.06
CA ASN A 344 26.31 16.20 11.60
C ASN A 344 25.63 15.03 12.37
N LEU A 345 24.72 15.32 13.30
CA LEU A 345 24.00 14.35 14.12
C LEU A 345 23.01 13.55 13.27
N GLN A 346 22.96 12.25 13.52
CA GLN A 346 22.17 11.24 12.81
C GLN A 346 21.24 10.50 13.78
N GLN A 347 21.62 10.37 15.04
CA GLN A 347 20.78 9.85 16.12
C GLN A 347 20.91 10.74 17.37
N LEU A 348 19.75 11.11 17.93
CA LEU A 348 19.64 11.81 19.22
C LEU A 348 18.65 11.04 20.09
N ASP A 349 19.17 10.38 21.12
CA ASP A 349 18.38 9.66 22.12
C ASP A 349 18.56 10.32 23.50
N LEU A 350 17.45 10.81 24.05
CA LEU A 350 17.33 11.39 25.39
C LEU A 350 16.18 10.77 26.20
N SER A 351 15.70 9.59 25.80
CA SER A 351 14.57 8.85 26.42
C SER A 351 14.81 8.46 27.88
N GLU A 352 13.76 7.98 28.57
CA GLU A 352 13.79 7.52 29.99
C GLU A 352 14.58 8.48 30.92
N ASN A 353 14.11 9.73 31.05
CA ASN A 353 14.80 10.77 31.81
C ASN A 353 13.82 11.61 32.67
N SER A 354 14.07 12.90 32.84
CA SER A 354 13.19 13.87 33.53
C SER A 354 13.39 15.29 32.96
N LEU A 355 13.71 15.35 31.67
CA LEU A 355 13.86 16.58 30.89
C LEU A 355 12.49 17.24 30.76
N SER A 356 12.45 18.58 30.82
CA SER A 356 11.17 19.30 30.95
C SER A 356 11.15 20.63 30.23
N ASN A 357 9.99 21.30 30.19
CA ASN A 357 9.71 22.46 29.33
C ASN A 357 9.58 22.04 27.85
N ALA A 358 9.42 23.00 26.94
CA ALA A 358 9.15 22.72 25.53
C ALA A 358 10.39 22.19 24.78
N ILE A 359 10.13 21.35 23.77
CA ILE A 359 11.10 20.94 22.75
C ILE A 359 11.60 22.22 22.04
N PRO A 360 12.92 22.46 21.93
CA PRO A 360 13.45 23.61 21.20
C PRO A 360 13.21 23.46 19.70
N SER A 361 12.60 24.45 19.04
CA SER A 361 12.42 24.38 17.57
C SER A 361 13.75 24.49 16.81
N GLU A 362 14.84 24.93 17.47
CA GLU A 362 16.19 24.84 16.91
C GLU A 362 16.65 23.39 16.63
N LEU A 363 16.03 22.35 17.21
CA LEU A 363 16.32 20.96 16.83
C LEU A 363 16.01 20.66 15.36
N ALA A 364 15.10 21.41 14.73
CA ALA A 364 14.83 21.34 13.29
C ALA A 364 16.07 21.63 12.41
N SER A 365 17.10 22.29 12.96
CA SER A 365 18.36 22.55 12.25
C SER A 365 19.24 21.30 12.05
N LEU A 366 18.84 20.15 12.61
CA LEU A 366 19.56 18.87 12.53
C LEU A 366 19.26 18.11 11.23
N GLY A 367 19.42 18.73 10.05
CA GLY A 367 19.03 18.15 8.75
C GLY A 367 19.75 16.86 8.29
N ASN A 368 20.58 16.23 9.14
CA ASN A 368 21.17 14.89 8.92
C ASN A 368 20.59 13.82 9.87
N LEU A 369 19.62 14.19 10.72
CA LEU A 369 19.02 13.32 11.72
C LEU A 369 18.13 12.26 11.06
N LEU A 370 18.24 11.03 11.54
CA LEU A 370 17.51 9.85 11.07
C LEU A 370 16.55 9.33 12.16
N SER A 371 16.95 9.44 13.42
CA SER A 371 16.18 9.06 14.62
C SER A 371 16.24 10.19 15.66
N LEU A 372 15.08 10.55 16.21
CA LEU A 372 14.90 11.51 17.30
C LEU A 372 13.99 10.92 18.37
N ASP A 373 14.59 10.45 19.46
CA ASP A 373 13.87 9.91 20.61
C ASP A 373 13.97 10.86 21.82
N LEU A 374 12.81 11.38 22.23
CA LEU A 374 12.59 12.21 23.41
C LEU A 374 11.51 11.63 24.34
N SER A 375 11.18 10.34 24.19
CA SER A 375 10.15 9.61 24.94
C SER A 375 10.38 9.56 26.46
N GLU A 376 9.38 9.15 27.25
CA GLU A 376 9.46 8.97 28.72
C GLU A 376 10.16 10.14 29.46
N ASN A 377 9.58 11.35 29.36
CA ASN A 377 10.12 12.58 29.96
C ASN A 377 9.03 13.54 30.49
N ASP A 378 9.42 14.66 31.10
CA ASP A 378 8.52 15.71 31.62
C ASP A 378 8.35 16.89 30.60
N LEU A 379 8.47 16.66 29.28
CA LEU A 379 8.47 17.75 28.26
C LEU A 379 7.07 18.35 28.10
N THR A 380 6.99 19.69 27.97
CA THR A 380 5.71 20.43 28.05
C THR A 380 5.55 21.47 26.94
N GLY A 381 4.43 21.45 26.21
CA GLY A 381 4.07 22.50 25.26
C GLY A 381 3.67 21.93 23.90
N ALA A 382 3.57 22.80 22.89
CA ALA A 382 3.30 22.36 21.53
C ALA A 382 4.49 21.61 20.93
N ILE A 383 4.20 20.54 20.17
CA ILE A 383 5.13 19.96 19.20
C ILE A 383 5.51 21.09 18.21
N PRO A 384 6.80 21.41 18.00
CA PRO A 384 7.18 22.44 17.04
C PRO A 384 6.85 22.01 15.61
N SER A 385 6.11 22.85 14.88
CA SER A 385 5.86 22.69 13.44
C SER A 385 7.15 22.58 12.62
N GLU A 386 8.20 23.26 13.07
CA GLU A 386 9.53 23.25 12.46
C GLU A 386 10.18 21.85 12.45
N LEU A 387 9.73 20.88 13.28
CA LEU A 387 10.23 19.50 13.17
C LEU A 387 9.95 18.87 11.80
N GLY A 388 8.96 19.38 11.04
CA GLY A 388 8.72 18.99 9.64
C GLY A 388 9.88 19.32 8.67
N ASP A 389 10.79 20.23 9.03
CA ASP A 389 11.98 20.55 8.22
C ASP A 389 13.03 19.40 8.24
N LEU A 390 12.88 18.40 9.11
CA LEU A 390 13.81 17.27 9.26
C LEU A 390 13.61 16.19 8.16
N GLY A 391 13.62 16.56 6.88
CA GLY A 391 13.30 15.67 5.75
C GLY A 391 14.10 14.36 5.62
N ASN A 392 15.19 14.18 6.38
CA ASN A 392 15.94 12.92 6.48
C ASN A 392 15.44 11.94 7.56
N LEU A 393 14.54 12.38 8.45
CA LEU A 393 14.08 11.64 9.61
C LEU A 393 13.25 10.41 9.20
N GLN A 394 13.52 9.29 9.86
CA GLN A 394 12.89 7.98 9.66
C GLN A 394 12.09 7.55 10.90
N ASP A 395 12.55 7.97 12.08
CA ASP A 395 11.96 7.69 13.39
C ASP A 395 11.82 8.99 14.19
N LEU A 396 10.63 9.22 14.75
CA LEU A 396 10.31 10.33 15.65
C LEU A 396 9.46 9.84 16.82
N ASP A 397 10.07 9.73 18.01
CA ASP A 397 9.38 9.39 19.25
C ASP A 397 9.36 10.58 20.24
N LEU A 398 8.15 11.04 20.53
CA LEU A 398 7.81 12.06 21.53
C LEU A 398 6.75 11.54 22.54
N SER A 399 6.56 10.22 22.64
CA SER A 399 5.58 9.54 23.50
C SER A 399 5.82 9.76 25.00
N GLU A 400 4.83 9.44 25.84
CA GLU A 400 4.93 9.47 27.32
C GLU A 400 5.51 10.79 27.86
N ASN A 401 4.84 11.90 27.54
CA ASN A 401 5.27 13.27 27.88
C ASN A 401 4.06 14.18 28.22
N ASP A 402 4.33 15.43 28.64
CA ASP A 402 3.34 16.47 28.98
C ASP A 402 3.05 17.43 27.77
N LEU A 403 3.26 16.97 26.53
CA LEU A 403 3.03 17.79 25.32
C LEU A 403 1.53 18.07 25.12
N ASN A 404 1.23 19.15 24.39
CA ASN A 404 -0.12 19.68 24.22
C ASN A 404 -0.23 20.51 22.93
N GLY A 405 -1.30 21.29 22.78
CA GLY A 405 -1.56 22.03 21.54
C GLY A 405 -2.30 21.15 20.54
N THR A 406 -1.83 21.11 19.29
CA THR A 406 -2.43 20.31 18.20
C THR A 406 -1.33 19.61 17.41
N LEU A 407 -1.66 18.47 16.79
CA LEU A 407 -0.81 17.81 15.79
C LEU A 407 -0.47 18.82 14.68
N PRO A 408 0.83 19.11 14.40
CA PRO A 408 1.20 20.02 13.31
C PRO A 408 1.01 19.29 11.96
N PRO A 409 0.18 19.80 11.02
CA PRO A 409 0.09 19.24 9.67
C PRO A 409 1.45 19.21 8.95
N GLU A 410 2.37 20.10 9.34
CA GLU A 410 3.74 20.20 8.82
C GLU A 410 4.59 18.94 9.08
N LEU A 411 4.19 18.02 9.99
CA LEU A 411 4.87 16.71 10.08
C LEU A 411 4.63 15.83 8.83
N SER A 412 3.66 16.15 7.97
CA SER A 412 3.51 15.53 6.64
C SER A 412 4.65 15.85 5.66
N SER A 413 5.52 16.80 5.99
CA SER A 413 6.75 17.12 5.25
C SER A 413 7.84 16.04 5.39
N LEU A 414 7.70 15.10 6.31
CA LEU A 414 8.71 14.08 6.61
C LEU A 414 8.58 12.87 5.68
N GLY A 415 8.92 13.04 4.39
CA GLY A 415 8.76 11.99 3.36
C GLY A 415 9.52 10.69 3.63
N ASN A 416 10.59 10.72 4.42
CA ASN A 416 11.38 9.56 4.83
C ASN A 416 10.84 8.82 6.08
N LEU A 417 9.80 9.36 6.74
CA LEU A 417 9.33 8.88 8.04
C LEU A 417 8.68 7.49 7.93
N GLN A 418 9.09 6.59 8.82
CA GLN A 418 8.64 5.21 8.94
C GLN A 418 7.92 4.97 10.27
N GLU A 419 8.37 5.59 11.35
CA GLU A 419 7.80 5.43 12.69
C GLU A 419 7.48 6.83 13.28
N LEU A 420 6.25 7.03 13.75
CA LEU A 420 5.79 8.26 14.39
C LEU A 420 5.01 7.97 15.67
N HIS A 421 5.63 8.28 16.81
CA HIS A 421 5.13 8.01 18.14
C HIS A 421 4.87 9.33 18.87
N LEU A 422 3.59 9.68 19.06
CA LEU A 422 3.14 10.90 19.75
C LEU A 422 2.11 10.58 20.85
N ASP A 423 2.05 9.32 21.28
CA ASP A 423 1.05 8.82 22.19
C ASP A 423 1.29 9.20 23.66
N ASN A 424 0.30 8.95 24.52
CA ASN A 424 0.35 9.20 25.96
C ASN A 424 0.82 10.64 26.30
N ASN A 425 0.11 11.60 25.69
CA ASN A 425 0.35 13.04 25.77
C ASN A 425 -0.99 13.81 25.91
N HIS A 426 -0.98 15.15 25.96
CA HIS A 426 -2.19 15.99 26.06
C HIS A 426 -2.49 16.74 24.74
N VAL A 427 -2.17 16.17 23.59
CA VAL A 427 -2.43 16.79 22.27
C VAL A 427 -3.93 16.84 21.99
N THR A 428 -4.40 17.95 21.41
CA THR A 428 -5.82 18.23 21.15
C THR A 428 -6.06 18.55 19.67
N GLY A 429 -7.30 18.91 19.31
CA GLY A 429 -7.65 19.33 17.95
C GLY A 429 -8.21 18.17 17.14
N THR A 430 -7.81 18.05 15.88
CA THR A 430 -8.26 16.99 14.95
C THR A 430 -7.06 16.32 14.31
N LEU A 431 -7.25 15.08 13.84
CA LEU A 431 -6.29 14.38 12.99
C LEU A 431 -6.03 15.19 11.70
N PRO A 432 -4.77 15.55 11.36
CA PRO A 432 -4.45 16.21 10.09
C PRO A 432 -4.70 15.24 8.93
N SER A 433 -5.52 15.64 7.96
CA SER A 433 -5.71 14.90 6.70
C SER A 433 -4.41 14.75 5.91
N GLU A 434 -3.48 15.65 6.16
CA GLU A 434 -2.17 15.79 5.52
C GLU A 434 -1.26 14.59 5.86
N TYR A 435 -1.42 13.97 7.02
CA TYR A 435 -0.67 12.74 7.36
C TYR A 435 -1.03 11.57 6.43
N GLY A 436 -2.15 11.64 5.69
CA GLY A 436 -2.49 10.72 4.60
C GLY A 436 -1.38 10.57 3.54
N SER A 437 -0.50 11.56 3.41
CA SER A 437 0.59 11.61 2.43
C SER A 437 1.90 10.94 2.85
N LEU A 438 2.04 10.52 4.12
CA LEU A 438 3.25 9.89 4.66
C LEU A 438 3.36 8.45 4.14
N ASN A 439 3.63 8.29 2.85
CA ASN A 439 3.53 7.01 2.14
C ASN A 439 4.56 5.97 2.61
N ASN A 440 5.68 6.40 3.19
CA ASN A 440 6.72 5.53 3.78
C ASN A 440 6.45 5.15 5.24
N LEU A 441 5.44 5.76 5.88
CA LEU A 441 5.08 5.47 7.26
C LEU A 441 4.63 4.01 7.38
N GLN A 442 5.15 3.34 8.39
CA GLN A 442 4.87 1.95 8.76
C GLN A 442 4.07 1.90 10.06
N GLU A 443 4.43 2.71 11.06
CA GLU A 443 3.73 2.74 12.34
C GLU A 443 3.37 4.17 12.77
N LEU A 444 2.12 4.36 13.24
CA LEU A 444 1.56 5.63 13.68
C LEU A 444 0.81 5.46 15.01
N TYR A 445 1.41 5.94 16.10
CA TYR A 445 0.85 5.89 17.45
C TYR A 445 0.44 7.30 17.89
N LEU A 446 -0.87 7.53 17.98
CA LEU A 446 -1.48 8.79 18.43
C LEU A 446 -2.39 8.56 19.66
N ASN A 447 -2.27 7.40 20.31
CA ASN A 447 -3.11 6.97 21.41
C ASN A 447 -2.93 7.79 22.69
N GLY A 448 -3.85 7.63 23.65
CA GLY A 448 -3.72 8.23 24.98
C GLY A 448 -3.71 9.76 24.99
N ASN A 449 -4.42 10.39 24.03
CA ASN A 449 -4.41 11.82 23.79
C ASN A 449 -5.83 12.43 23.93
N SER A 450 -6.02 13.68 23.47
CA SER A 450 -7.30 14.40 23.51
C SER A 450 -7.76 14.89 22.11
N LEU A 451 -7.49 14.08 21.08
CA LEU A 451 -7.89 14.34 19.69
C LEU A 451 -9.41 14.18 19.50
N THR A 452 -9.98 14.94 18.57
CA THR A 452 -11.41 15.03 18.30
C THR A 452 -11.70 15.10 16.79
N GLY A 453 -12.97 15.26 16.40
CA GLY A 453 -13.37 15.29 14.99
C GLY A 453 -13.60 13.88 14.43
N THR A 454 -13.34 13.68 13.15
CA THR A 454 -13.52 12.39 12.45
C THR A 454 -12.18 11.85 11.97
N ILE A 455 -12.08 10.52 11.80
CA ILE A 455 -10.93 9.90 11.16
C ILE A 455 -10.91 10.31 9.67
N PRO A 456 -9.81 10.87 9.13
CA PRO A 456 -9.77 11.29 7.73
C PRO A 456 -9.88 10.09 6.78
N LEU A 457 -10.82 10.14 5.82
CA LEU A 457 -10.98 9.09 4.79
C LEU A 457 -9.66 8.83 4.03
N LYS A 458 -8.83 9.87 3.86
CA LYS A 458 -7.52 9.77 3.21
C LYS A 458 -6.57 8.76 3.85
N TYR A 459 -6.66 8.47 5.15
CA TYR A 459 -5.77 7.49 5.78
C TYR A 459 -6.02 6.07 5.25
N PHE A 460 -7.21 5.83 4.68
CA PHE A 460 -7.67 4.55 4.13
C PHE A 460 -7.79 4.57 2.61
N SER A 461 -7.40 5.67 1.93
CA SER A 461 -7.42 5.71 0.45
C SER A 461 -6.25 4.90 -0.13
N PHE A 462 -6.50 4.11 -1.16
CA PHE A 462 -5.49 3.27 -1.82
C PHE A 462 -4.31 4.05 -2.42
N ARG A 463 -4.44 5.38 -2.61
CA ARG A 463 -3.34 6.24 -3.09
C ARG A 463 -2.39 6.72 -1.96
N ASN A 464 -2.76 6.50 -0.68
CA ASN A 464 -2.25 7.19 0.51
C ASN A 464 -1.79 6.22 1.61
N LEU A 465 -0.94 6.68 2.55
CA LEU A 465 -0.37 5.92 3.70
C LEU A 465 0.09 4.49 3.34
N ARG A 466 0.58 4.29 2.10
CA ARG A 466 0.60 2.97 1.44
C ARG A 466 1.35 1.86 2.18
N ASN A 467 2.29 2.21 3.06
CA ASN A 467 3.13 1.28 3.80
C ASN A 467 2.69 1.05 5.26
N VAL A 468 1.63 1.70 5.75
CA VAL A 468 1.23 1.60 7.16
C VAL A 468 0.78 0.17 7.51
N GLN A 469 1.40 -0.35 8.56
CA GLN A 469 1.19 -1.64 9.18
C GLN A 469 0.53 -1.50 10.55
N THR A 470 0.88 -0.47 11.34
CA THR A 470 0.23 -0.18 12.63
C THR A 470 -0.37 1.22 12.64
N LEU A 471 -1.65 1.30 13.02
CA LEU A 471 -2.36 2.56 13.28
C LEU A 471 -3.08 2.47 14.61
N ASP A 472 -2.56 3.16 15.63
CA ASP A 472 -3.21 3.28 16.95
C ASP A 472 -3.71 4.72 17.16
N LEU A 473 -5.03 4.85 17.18
CA LEU A 473 -5.77 6.09 17.46
C LEU A 473 -6.57 5.98 18.76
N SER A 474 -6.27 4.99 19.60
CA SER A 474 -7.05 4.62 20.77
C SER A 474 -7.02 5.69 21.87
N ASN A 475 -7.90 5.58 22.87
CA ASN A 475 -7.85 6.39 24.09
C ASN A 475 -7.86 7.91 23.78
N ASN A 476 -8.83 8.33 22.98
CA ASN A 476 -8.98 9.69 22.44
C ASN A 476 -10.46 10.13 22.52
N SER A 477 -10.88 11.11 21.70
CA SER A 477 -12.27 11.59 21.64
C SER A 477 -12.76 11.79 20.19
N LEU A 478 -12.35 10.88 19.30
CA LEU A 478 -12.76 10.82 17.89
C LEU A 478 -14.23 10.41 17.75
N THR A 479 -14.86 10.80 16.65
CA THR A 479 -16.30 10.67 16.35
C THR A 479 -16.54 10.39 14.86
N GLY A 480 -17.80 10.27 14.44
CA GLY A 480 -18.16 9.89 13.07
C GLY A 480 -18.27 8.38 12.91
N THR A 481 -18.11 7.89 11.69
CA THR A 481 -18.08 6.45 11.35
C THR A 481 -16.64 5.96 11.17
N ILE A 482 -16.45 4.64 11.22
CA ILE A 482 -15.17 4.02 10.82
C ILE A 482 -15.06 4.12 9.28
N PRO A 483 -13.95 4.65 8.73
CA PRO A 483 -13.73 4.67 7.28
C PRO A 483 -13.76 3.27 6.65
N HIS A 484 -14.32 3.15 5.45
CA HIS A 484 -14.57 1.86 4.80
C HIS A 484 -14.13 1.76 3.33
N ARG A 485 -13.80 2.87 2.65
CA ARG A 485 -13.28 2.79 1.27
C ARG A 485 -11.93 2.08 1.31
N TYR A 486 -11.84 0.97 0.57
CA TYR A 486 -10.64 0.17 0.25
C TYR A 486 -9.59 0.03 1.38
N THR A 487 -9.76 -0.95 2.30
CA THR A 487 -8.73 -1.24 3.32
C THR A 487 -7.34 -1.39 2.73
N GLN A 488 -6.43 -0.61 3.27
CA GLN A 488 -5.01 -0.55 2.92
C GLN A 488 -4.37 -1.93 2.99
N VAL A 489 -3.72 -2.35 1.90
CA VAL A 489 -3.29 -3.74 1.65
C VAL A 489 -2.19 -4.24 2.61
N LYS A 490 -1.64 -3.34 3.43
CA LYS A 490 -0.57 -3.62 4.41
C LYS A 490 -0.98 -3.43 5.88
N LEU A 491 -2.19 -2.97 6.19
CA LEU A 491 -2.58 -2.65 7.58
C LEU A 491 -2.75 -3.93 8.42
N VAL A 492 -1.82 -4.15 9.37
CA VAL A 492 -1.72 -5.34 10.24
C VAL A 492 -2.38 -5.11 11.60
N ASN A 493 -2.21 -3.94 12.20
CA ASN A 493 -2.72 -3.58 13.51
C ASN A 493 -3.55 -2.30 13.40
N LEU A 494 -4.79 -2.34 13.88
CA LEU A 494 -5.67 -1.17 13.95
C LEU A 494 -6.33 -1.10 15.33
N ASP A 495 -5.98 -0.12 16.14
CA ASP A 495 -6.66 0.16 17.40
C ASP A 495 -7.37 1.52 17.30
N LEU A 496 -8.70 1.49 17.39
CA LEU A 496 -9.57 2.67 17.43
C LEU A 496 -10.33 2.74 18.76
N SER A 497 -9.92 1.95 19.77
CA SER A 497 -10.65 1.77 21.02
C SER A 497 -10.73 3.04 21.86
N ASN A 498 -11.59 3.05 22.87
CA ASN A 498 -11.66 4.13 23.88
C ASN A 498 -11.84 5.52 23.24
N ASN A 499 -12.88 5.65 22.42
CA ASN A 499 -13.19 6.82 21.59
C ASN A 499 -14.71 7.12 21.62
N SER A 500 -15.29 7.74 20.59
CA SER A 500 -16.74 7.94 20.46
C SER A 500 -17.22 7.79 19.01
N LEU A 501 -16.62 6.84 18.28
CA LEU A 501 -17.02 6.42 16.95
C LEU A 501 -18.41 5.76 16.98
N THR A 502 -19.12 5.83 15.86
CA THR A 502 -20.53 5.47 15.69
C THR A 502 -20.75 4.72 14.36
N GLY A 503 -21.98 4.25 14.12
CA GLY A 503 -22.29 3.43 12.94
C GLY A 503 -21.99 1.96 13.18
N THR A 504 -21.92 1.18 12.10
CA THR A 504 -21.59 -0.25 12.11
C THR A 504 -20.08 -0.47 11.98
N ILE A 505 -19.61 -1.70 12.26
CA ILE A 505 -18.27 -2.15 11.87
C ILE A 505 -18.31 -2.43 10.35
N PRO A 506 -17.48 -1.78 9.51
CA PRO A 506 -17.53 -2.01 8.07
C PRO A 506 -17.05 -3.41 7.67
N LEU A 507 -17.78 -4.04 6.73
CA LEU A 507 -17.57 -5.41 6.26
C LEU A 507 -16.12 -5.68 5.80
N VAL A 508 -15.47 -4.67 5.25
CA VAL A 508 -14.09 -4.74 4.73
C VAL A 508 -13.06 -5.13 5.81
N TYR A 509 -13.30 -4.85 7.09
CA TYR A 509 -12.42 -5.28 8.17
C TYR A 509 -12.53 -6.79 8.46
N SER A 510 -13.72 -7.39 8.26
CA SER A 510 -13.90 -8.85 8.28
C SER A 510 -13.05 -9.55 7.21
N LEU A 511 -12.86 -8.92 6.05
CA LEU A 511 -12.04 -9.45 4.96
C LEU A 511 -10.55 -9.34 5.23
N ALA A 512 -10.13 -8.22 5.83
CA ALA A 512 -8.75 -8.01 6.21
C ALA A 512 -8.33 -9.05 7.25
N ALA A 513 -9.22 -9.35 8.21
CA ALA A 513 -9.10 -10.47 9.16
C ALA A 513 -9.06 -11.84 8.47
N ASN A 514 -10.07 -12.18 7.66
CA ASN A 514 -10.20 -13.49 7.01
C ASN A 514 -9.16 -13.77 5.89
N ASN A 515 -8.35 -12.77 5.52
CA ASN A 515 -7.17 -12.95 4.68
C ASN A 515 -5.84 -12.97 5.46
N GLY A 516 -5.82 -12.62 6.76
CA GLY A 516 -4.59 -12.43 7.51
C GLY A 516 -3.77 -11.21 7.05
N VAL A 517 -4.43 -10.19 6.50
CA VAL A 517 -3.83 -8.87 6.27
C VAL A 517 -3.82 -8.13 7.60
N LEU A 518 -5.01 -7.98 8.20
CA LEU A 518 -5.19 -7.45 9.55
C LEU A 518 -5.08 -8.60 10.55
N SER A 519 -4.21 -8.45 11.54
CA SER A 519 -3.90 -9.43 12.59
C SER A 519 -4.30 -8.99 13.99
N ASN A 520 -4.47 -7.68 14.23
CA ASN A 520 -5.03 -7.13 15.47
C ASN A 520 -6.05 -6.04 15.13
N LEU A 521 -7.21 -6.07 15.80
CA LEU A 521 -8.27 -5.08 15.65
C LEU A 521 -8.98 -4.86 16.99
N ASP A 522 -8.82 -3.68 17.59
CA ASP A 522 -9.60 -3.26 18.76
C ASP A 522 -10.48 -2.04 18.44
N LEU A 523 -11.77 -2.19 18.73
CA LEU A 523 -12.85 -1.23 18.51
C LEU A 523 -13.69 -1.04 19.79
N SER A 524 -13.18 -1.49 20.93
CA SER A 524 -13.85 -1.39 22.23
C SER A 524 -14.02 0.08 22.67
N ASN A 525 -14.84 0.29 23.69
CA ASN A 525 -15.09 1.56 24.38
C ASN A 525 -15.44 2.72 23.40
N ASN A 526 -16.32 2.44 22.43
CA ASN A 526 -16.83 3.39 21.43
C ASN A 526 -18.35 3.57 21.59
N ARG A 527 -19.09 3.80 20.49
CA ARG A 527 -20.57 3.87 20.44
C ARG A 527 -21.11 3.18 19.18
N LEU A 528 -20.48 2.07 18.80
CA LEU A 528 -20.79 1.31 17.59
C LEU A 528 -22.14 0.57 17.73
N ARG A 529 -22.67 0.09 16.60
CA ARG A 529 -23.98 -0.54 16.48
C ARG A 529 -23.93 -1.75 15.53
N GLY A 530 -24.99 -2.57 15.55
CA GLY A 530 -25.10 -3.78 14.73
C GLY A 530 -24.66 -4.98 15.54
N THR A 531 -23.75 -5.78 14.96
CA THR A 531 -23.12 -6.94 15.60
C THR A 531 -21.62 -6.97 15.27
N ILE A 532 -20.84 -7.64 16.11
CA ILE A 532 -19.43 -7.94 15.82
C ILE A 532 -19.36 -9.24 14.97
N PRO A 533 -18.73 -9.22 13.78
CA PRO A 533 -18.40 -10.44 13.05
C PRO A 533 -17.41 -11.32 13.82
N ASP A 534 -17.60 -12.65 13.83
CA ASP A 534 -16.72 -13.57 14.58
C ASP A 534 -15.25 -13.52 14.11
N SER A 535 -15.00 -13.18 12.85
CA SER A 535 -13.66 -12.92 12.30
C SER A 535 -12.98 -11.69 12.92
N VAL A 536 -13.71 -10.58 13.05
CA VAL A 536 -13.27 -9.37 13.77
C VAL A 536 -13.08 -9.66 15.26
N LYS A 537 -13.97 -10.46 15.86
CA LYS A 537 -13.86 -10.89 17.27
C LYS A 537 -12.59 -11.69 17.55
N ALA A 538 -12.15 -12.51 16.60
CA ALA A 538 -10.93 -13.30 16.69
C ALA A 538 -9.63 -12.49 16.54
N LEU A 539 -9.69 -11.24 16.05
CA LEU A 539 -8.54 -10.33 16.00
C LEU A 539 -8.35 -9.49 17.27
N SER A 540 -9.38 -9.33 18.10
CA SER A 540 -9.26 -8.52 19.32
C SER A 540 -8.36 -9.21 20.33
N THR A 541 -7.23 -8.58 20.64
CA THR A 541 -6.26 -9.06 21.66
C THR A 541 -6.86 -9.18 23.08
N ASN A 542 -8.03 -8.57 23.34
CA ASN A 542 -8.79 -8.70 24.58
C ASN A 542 -9.94 -9.74 24.52
N GLU A 543 -10.25 -10.33 23.36
CA GLU A 543 -11.48 -11.12 23.06
C GLU A 543 -12.82 -10.36 23.30
N GLN A 544 -12.77 -9.10 23.75
CA GLN A 544 -13.92 -8.30 24.20
C GLN A 544 -13.88 -6.89 23.61
N LEU A 545 -14.55 -6.71 22.47
CA LEU A 545 -14.79 -5.42 21.81
C LEU A 545 -15.92 -4.64 22.53
N GLU A 546 -15.77 -4.48 23.85
CA GLU A 546 -16.77 -3.97 24.78
C GLU A 546 -17.30 -2.60 24.35
N ASN A 547 -18.60 -2.42 24.19
CA ASN A 547 -19.22 -1.15 23.84
C ASN A 547 -20.45 -0.92 24.73
N PRO A 548 -20.93 0.34 24.87
CA PRO A 548 -22.09 0.65 25.70
C PRO A 548 -23.42 0.51 24.94
N PRO A 549 -24.50 0.07 25.61
CA PRO A 549 -25.78 -0.18 24.95
C PRO A 549 -26.39 1.05 24.33
N TYR A 550 -27.15 0.82 23.25
CA TYR A 550 -27.85 1.84 22.48
C TYR A 550 -29.34 1.53 22.31
N VAL A 551 -30.14 2.55 22.00
CA VAL A 551 -31.53 2.37 21.56
C VAL A 551 -31.51 1.98 20.08
N LYS A 552 -31.95 0.75 19.76
CA LYS A 552 -32.15 0.26 18.38
C LYS A 552 -33.28 1.03 17.70
N THR A 553 -34.45 1.02 18.32
CA THR A 553 -35.67 1.72 17.90
C THR A 553 -36.41 2.23 19.13
N GLN A 554 -37.20 3.30 19.01
CA GLN A 554 -37.97 3.79 20.16
C GLN A 554 -39.04 2.80 20.59
N ILE A 555 -39.23 2.67 21.91
CA ILE A 555 -40.29 1.87 22.50
C ILE A 555 -41.65 2.55 22.15
N PRO A 556 -42.58 1.87 21.47
CA PRO A 556 -43.86 2.47 21.11
C PRO A 556 -44.80 2.55 22.33
N ASP A 557 -45.65 3.58 22.37
CA ASP A 557 -46.79 3.65 23.30
C ASP A 557 -47.71 2.42 23.17
N VAL A 558 -48.21 1.89 24.30
CA VAL A 558 -49.01 0.65 24.35
C VAL A 558 -50.22 0.76 25.27
N GLU A 559 -51.29 0.01 24.98
CA GLU A 559 -52.43 -0.16 25.88
C GLU A 559 -52.26 -1.43 26.74
N ALA A 560 -52.57 -1.36 28.05
CA ALA A 560 -52.30 -2.44 29.01
C ALA A 560 -53.56 -3.09 29.60
N GLY A 561 -53.69 -4.41 29.40
CA GLY A 561 -54.81 -5.25 29.84
C GLY A 561 -54.75 -5.77 31.28
N GLU A 562 -55.64 -6.71 31.63
CA GLU A 562 -55.67 -7.33 32.97
C GLU A 562 -54.47 -8.27 33.22
N ASN A 563 -53.86 -8.79 32.16
CA ASN A 563 -52.51 -9.36 32.16
C ASN A 563 -51.76 -8.64 31.06
N PHE A 564 -50.90 -7.69 31.43
CA PHE A 564 -50.01 -7.02 30.50
C PHE A 564 -48.65 -7.72 30.55
N SER A 565 -48.08 -7.96 29.38
CA SER A 565 -46.67 -8.33 29.21
C SER A 565 -46.14 -7.57 28.00
N LYS A 566 -45.05 -6.83 28.19
CA LYS A 566 -44.33 -6.13 27.12
C LYS A 566 -42.84 -6.36 27.32
N ASP A 567 -42.26 -7.15 26.43
CA ASP A 567 -40.82 -7.19 26.26
C ASP A 567 -40.33 -5.83 25.71
N VAL A 568 -39.29 -5.29 26.35
CA VAL A 568 -38.58 -4.07 25.95
C VAL A 568 -37.13 -4.33 25.57
N SER A 569 -36.59 -5.55 25.82
CA SER A 569 -35.20 -5.90 25.53
C SER A 569 -34.86 -5.65 24.06
N THR A 570 -35.79 -5.99 23.16
CA THR A 570 -35.68 -5.85 21.70
C THR A 570 -35.46 -4.42 21.21
N TYR A 571 -35.76 -3.40 22.01
CA TYR A 571 -35.58 -1.98 21.65
C TYR A 571 -34.20 -1.45 22.02
N PHE A 572 -33.44 -2.21 22.81
CA PHE A 572 -32.06 -1.94 23.14
C PHE A 572 -31.13 -2.89 22.39
N GLY A 573 -29.89 -2.48 22.18
CA GLY A 573 -28.85 -3.29 21.57
C GLY A 573 -27.51 -3.03 22.20
N ASP A 574 -26.65 -4.05 22.15
CA ASP A 574 -25.21 -3.95 22.29
C ASP A 574 -24.59 -4.68 21.11
N ILE A 575 -23.43 -4.21 20.65
CA ILE A 575 -22.72 -4.84 19.52
C ILE A 575 -21.98 -6.12 19.97
N ASN A 576 -21.68 -6.17 21.28
CA ASN A 576 -21.05 -7.19 22.12
C ASN A 576 -22.07 -8.10 22.85
N ASP A 577 -23.37 -7.83 22.73
CA ASP A 577 -24.51 -8.63 23.22
C ASP A 577 -24.45 -9.04 24.71
N ASN A 578 -23.98 -8.14 25.58
CA ASN A 578 -23.75 -8.36 27.02
C ASN A 578 -24.72 -7.61 27.96
N ILE A 579 -25.90 -7.17 27.49
CA ILE A 579 -26.91 -6.52 28.34
C ILE A 579 -27.35 -7.46 29.47
N THR A 580 -26.91 -7.20 30.70
CA THR A 580 -27.22 -8.06 31.86
C THR A 580 -28.46 -7.66 32.62
N SER A 581 -28.92 -6.41 32.51
CA SER A 581 -30.08 -5.97 33.27
C SER A 581 -30.90 -4.85 32.68
N TYR A 582 -32.19 -4.85 33.06
CA TYR A 582 -33.16 -3.83 32.72
C TYR A 582 -33.82 -3.27 33.99
N SER A 583 -34.22 -2.00 33.92
CA SER A 583 -34.94 -1.29 34.98
C SER A 583 -35.94 -0.31 34.38
N ALA A 584 -36.97 0.07 35.15
CA ALA A 584 -38.02 0.96 34.68
C ALA A 584 -38.54 1.86 35.81
N GLU A 585 -38.58 3.17 35.57
CA GLU A 585 -39.24 4.16 36.41
C GLU A 585 -40.60 4.56 35.80
N GLY A 586 -41.54 5.03 36.63
CA GLY A 586 -42.87 5.50 36.16
C GLY A 586 -43.94 4.42 35.93
N LEU A 587 -43.61 3.13 36.12
CA LEU A 587 -44.55 2.02 35.91
C LEU A 587 -45.90 2.16 36.66
N PRO A 588 -47.05 1.80 36.03
CA PRO A 588 -48.34 1.70 36.70
C PRO A 588 -48.35 0.76 37.92
N ASP A 589 -49.08 1.14 38.98
CA ASP A 589 -49.28 0.32 40.19
C ASP A 589 -49.79 -1.09 39.83
N GLY A 590 -48.93 -2.11 39.93
CA GLY A 590 -49.26 -3.51 39.63
C GLY A 590 -48.52 -4.11 38.43
N LEU A 591 -47.70 -3.32 37.73
CA LEU A 591 -46.68 -3.80 36.79
C LEU A 591 -45.29 -3.81 37.45
N THR A 592 -44.43 -4.71 36.97
CA THR A 592 -43.01 -4.81 37.33
C THR A 592 -42.22 -5.21 36.09
N ILE A 593 -41.03 -4.64 35.92
CA ILE A 593 -40.05 -5.15 34.95
C ILE A 593 -39.28 -6.32 35.57
N ASP A 594 -39.16 -7.44 34.85
CA ASP A 594 -38.15 -8.44 35.17
C ASP A 594 -36.77 -7.88 34.81
N SER A 595 -35.87 -7.84 35.77
CA SER A 595 -34.59 -7.17 35.59
C SER A 595 -33.59 -7.96 34.75
N SER A 596 -33.91 -9.18 34.29
CA SER A 596 -33.04 -10.02 33.45
C SER A 596 -33.54 -10.15 32.01
N SER A 597 -34.85 -10.23 31.79
CA SER A 597 -35.44 -10.32 30.43
C SER A 597 -35.99 -9.00 29.90
N GLY A 598 -36.08 -7.95 30.73
CA GLY A 598 -36.72 -6.69 30.35
C GLY A 598 -38.25 -6.79 30.24
N ALA A 599 -38.85 -7.97 30.48
CA ALA A 599 -40.30 -8.14 30.39
C ALA A 599 -41.04 -7.30 31.45
N ILE A 600 -41.74 -6.25 31.01
CA ILE A 600 -42.66 -5.50 31.85
C ILE A 600 -43.97 -6.29 31.95
N GLY A 601 -44.14 -6.99 33.06
CA GLY A 601 -45.27 -7.90 33.31
C GLY A 601 -46.15 -7.47 34.50
N GLY A 602 -47.43 -7.84 34.47
CA GLY A 602 -48.30 -7.80 35.65
C GLY A 602 -49.78 -7.52 35.37
N THR A 603 -50.50 -7.20 36.45
CA THR A 603 -51.91 -6.75 36.41
C THR A 603 -51.95 -5.31 36.90
N PRO A 604 -52.07 -4.32 36.00
CA PRO A 604 -52.14 -2.91 36.40
C PRO A 604 -53.46 -2.65 37.14
N THR A 605 -53.38 -2.00 38.31
CA THR A 605 -54.49 -1.86 39.27
C THR A 605 -55.20 -0.50 39.21
N ALA A 606 -54.72 0.43 38.38
CA ALA A 606 -55.27 1.76 38.19
C ALA A 606 -55.41 2.11 36.70
N GLU A 607 -56.61 2.50 36.27
CA GLU A 607 -56.86 3.05 34.93
C GLU A 607 -56.17 4.42 34.78
N GLY A 608 -55.42 4.62 33.69
CA GLY A 608 -54.69 5.85 33.45
C GLY A 608 -53.67 5.73 32.31
N SER A 609 -53.01 6.84 32.01
CA SER A 609 -51.86 6.92 31.10
C SER A 609 -50.62 7.22 31.94
N PHE A 610 -49.55 6.45 31.75
CA PHE A 610 -48.34 6.48 32.57
C PHE A 610 -47.11 6.52 31.67
N THR A 611 -46.32 7.59 31.76
CA THR A 611 -45.01 7.66 31.10
C THR A 611 -43.99 6.83 31.89
N VAL A 612 -43.27 5.97 31.18
CA VAL A 612 -42.33 4.97 31.72
C VAL A 612 -40.97 5.19 31.08
N THR A 613 -39.95 5.42 31.91
CA THR A 613 -38.55 5.53 31.50
C THR A 613 -37.90 4.18 31.72
N VAL A 614 -37.51 3.49 30.64
CA VAL A 614 -36.80 2.20 30.72
C VAL A 614 -35.30 2.45 30.58
N THR A 615 -34.49 1.70 31.32
CA THR A 615 -33.02 1.76 31.27
C THR A 615 -32.44 0.35 31.17
N ALA A 616 -31.68 0.10 30.10
CA ALA A 616 -30.86 -1.10 29.93
C ALA A 616 -29.46 -0.91 30.55
N SER A 617 -28.76 -2.00 30.87
CA SER A 617 -27.39 -1.98 31.39
C SER A 617 -26.65 -3.30 31.11
N ASP A 618 -25.40 -3.18 30.66
CA ASP A 618 -24.42 -4.26 30.41
C ASP A 618 -23.79 -4.80 31.72
N ASP A 619 -22.75 -5.65 31.63
CA ASP A 619 -21.96 -6.09 32.79
C ASP A 619 -20.86 -5.10 33.21
N ALA A 620 -20.35 -4.28 32.29
CA ALA A 620 -19.46 -3.16 32.58
C ALA A 620 -20.11 -2.07 33.48
N GLY A 621 -21.44 -1.95 33.40
CA GLY A 621 -22.28 -1.00 34.13
C GLY A 621 -22.69 0.26 33.37
N ASN A 622 -22.42 0.35 32.06
CA ASN A 622 -22.92 1.44 31.20
C ASN A 622 -24.45 1.33 31.03
N LYS A 623 -25.07 2.43 30.58
CA LYS A 623 -26.53 2.59 30.61
C LYS A 623 -27.05 3.43 29.46
N VAL A 624 -28.21 3.02 28.95
CA VAL A 624 -29.02 3.77 27.99
C VAL A 624 -30.49 3.71 28.38
N SER A 625 -31.25 4.76 28.06
CA SER A 625 -32.67 4.88 28.42
C SER A 625 -33.52 5.37 27.26
N ASP A 626 -34.80 4.98 27.26
CA ASP A 626 -35.84 5.50 26.36
C ASP A 626 -37.18 5.66 27.13
N GLU A 627 -38.10 6.47 26.59
CA GLU A 627 -39.37 6.83 27.26
C GLU A 627 -40.61 6.56 26.39
N PHE A 628 -41.60 5.87 26.96
CA PHE A 628 -42.87 5.54 26.30
C PHE A 628 -44.05 5.59 27.26
N ASN A 629 -45.29 5.54 26.77
CA ASN A 629 -46.51 5.58 27.60
C ASN A 629 -47.24 4.23 27.65
N ILE A 630 -47.72 3.87 28.84
CA ILE A 630 -48.61 2.72 29.08
C ILE A 630 -50.02 3.22 29.43
N ASP A 631 -51.01 2.79 28.64
CA ASP A 631 -52.40 3.25 28.69
C ASP A 631 -53.34 2.12 29.20
N VAL A 632 -53.65 2.10 30.50
CA VAL A 632 -54.30 0.94 31.17
C VAL A 632 -55.80 0.85 30.90
N ARG A 633 -56.28 -0.28 30.33
CA ARG A 633 -57.68 -0.57 30.00
C ARG A 633 -57.98 -2.09 30.06
N SER A 634 -59.02 -2.53 30.77
CA SER A 634 -59.24 -3.98 31.04
C SER A 634 -59.69 -4.83 29.83
N THR A 635 -58.98 -5.91 29.49
CA THR A 635 -59.47 -7.32 29.54
C THR A 635 -58.42 -8.38 29.14
N SER A 636 -58.34 -9.48 29.92
CA SER A 636 -57.95 -10.87 29.59
C SER A 636 -56.70 -11.24 28.72
N GLU A 637 -55.75 -11.95 29.35
CA GLU A 637 -55.01 -13.17 28.87
C GLU A 637 -54.14 -13.08 27.58
N ALA A 638 -52.89 -13.57 27.48
CA ALA A 638 -51.96 -14.36 28.35
C ALA A 638 -50.47 -13.97 27.98
N ALA A 639 -49.35 -14.72 28.09
CA ALA A 639 -48.95 -16.11 28.46
C ALA A 639 -47.44 -16.16 28.87
N GLU A 640 -46.91 -17.33 29.31
CA GLU A 640 -45.48 -17.50 29.73
C GLU A 640 -44.88 -18.92 29.47
N ASP A 641 -45.62 -19.83 28.82
CA ASP A 641 -45.24 -21.26 28.69
C ASP A 641 -45.40 -21.76 27.23
N GLU A 642 -45.12 -20.89 26.26
CA GLU A 642 -45.44 -21.11 24.85
C GLU A 642 -44.45 -22.04 24.13
N VAL A 643 -45.03 -22.97 23.36
CA VAL A 643 -44.34 -23.78 22.35
C VAL A 643 -44.08 -22.91 21.13
N LEU A 644 -42.90 -23.01 20.51
CA LEU A 644 -42.56 -22.25 19.31
C LEU A 644 -43.61 -22.50 18.20
N ASN A 645 -43.95 -21.46 17.44
CA ASN A 645 -44.91 -21.58 16.36
C ASN A 645 -44.46 -22.65 15.34
N ALA A 646 -45.38 -23.56 14.99
CA ALA A 646 -45.07 -24.71 14.14
C ALA A 646 -44.61 -24.32 12.73
N ASN A 647 -45.02 -23.14 12.24
CA ASN A 647 -44.58 -22.63 10.95
C ASN A 647 -43.15 -22.05 11.05
N ASP A 648 -42.86 -21.29 12.10
CA ASP A 648 -41.54 -20.72 12.36
C ASP A 648 -40.49 -21.83 12.55
N TYR A 649 -40.82 -22.86 13.35
CA TYR A 649 -39.96 -24.03 13.50
C TYR A 649 -39.76 -24.80 12.19
N ALA A 650 -40.79 -24.89 11.34
CA ALA A 650 -40.65 -25.49 10.02
C ALA A 650 -39.72 -24.68 9.09
N ALA A 651 -39.77 -23.35 9.17
CA ALA A 651 -38.88 -22.46 8.42
C ALA A 651 -37.41 -22.56 8.89
N LEU A 652 -37.16 -22.59 10.20
CA LEU A 652 -35.81 -22.80 10.74
C LEU A 652 -35.24 -24.17 10.32
N LYS A 653 -36.06 -25.23 10.36
CA LYS A 653 -35.64 -26.56 9.85
C LYS A 653 -35.42 -26.59 8.34
N ALA A 654 -36.20 -25.83 7.57
CA ALA A 654 -35.98 -25.70 6.14
C ALA A 654 -34.63 -25.02 5.86
N LEU A 655 -34.31 -23.91 6.54
CA LEU A 655 -33.03 -23.20 6.39
C LEU A 655 -31.83 -24.07 6.76
N TYR A 656 -31.88 -24.75 7.91
CA TYR A 656 -30.83 -25.69 8.32
C TYR A 656 -30.61 -26.79 7.27
N HIS A 657 -31.67 -27.38 6.72
CA HIS A 657 -31.53 -28.43 5.72
C HIS A 657 -31.16 -27.92 4.31
N SER A 658 -31.53 -26.70 3.93
CA SER A 658 -31.26 -26.14 2.60
C SER A 658 -29.89 -25.48 2.47
N MET A 659 -29.30 -25.03 3.59
CA MET A 659 -27.98 -24.40 3.67
C MET A 659 -26.89 -25.33 4.27
N ASN A 660 -27.10 -26.65 4.23
CA ASN A 660 -26.13 -27.66 4.69
C ASN A 660 -25.73 -27.51 6.18
N GLY A 661 -26.72 -27.38 7.07
CA GLY A 661 -26.58 -27.18 8.53
C GLY A 661 -25.68 -28.18 9.26
N ASP A 662 -25.60 -29.41 8.75
CA ASP A 662 -24.68 -30.42 9.28
C ASP A 662 -23.19 -30.03 9.09
N SER A 663 -22.90 -28.98 8.32
CA SER A 663 -21.58 -28.44 8.02
C SER A 663 -21.32 -27.01 8.55
N TRP A 664 -22.31 -26.32 9.13
CA TRP A 664 -22.12 -24.98 9.73
C TRP A 664 -21.07 -25.00 10.86
N GLN A 665 -20.50 -23.83 11.20
CA GLN A 665 -19.58 -23.72 12.35
C GLN A 665 -20.33 -23.93 13.67
N THR A 666 -21.42 -23.18 13.86
CA THR A 666 -22.37 -23.30 14.98
C THR A 666 -23.66 -23.97 14.50
N LYS A 667 -24.24 -24.90 15.29
CA LYS A 667 -25.31 -25.81 14.81
C LYS A 667 -26.55 -25.78 15.69
N TRP A 668 -27.71 -25.78 15.04
CA TRP A 668 -29.03 -25.85 15.68
C TRP A 668 -29.47 -27.31 15.92
N ASP A 669 -30.10 -27.60 17.07
CA ASP A 669 -30.67 -28.94 17.33
C ASP A 669 -32.06 -29.09 16.70
N VAL A 670 -32.08 -29.26 15.38
CA VAL A 670 -33.30 -29.51 14.60
C VAL A 670 -33.89 -30.93 14.77
N SER A 671 -33.37 -31.75 15.70
CA SER A 671 -33.73 -33.17 15.80
C SER A 671 -35.16 -33.45 16.27
N SER A 672 -35.86 -32.46 16.83
CA SER A 672 -37.23 -32.63 17.29
C SER A 672 -38.26 -32.65 16.14
N GLU A 673 -39.10 -33.67 16.14
CA GLU A 673 -40.24 -33.83 15.21
C GLU A 673 -41.32 -32.75 15.45
N THR A 674 -41.53 -32.35 16.71
CA THR A 674 -42.46 -31.28 17.12
C THR A 674 -41.71 -30.00 17.46
N PRO A 675 -42.35 -28.81 17.37
CA PRO A 675 -41.72 -27.56 17.80
C PRO A 675 -41.26 -27.63 19.27
N PRO A 676 -40.04 -27.17 19.61
CA PRO A 676 -39.57 -27.03 20.99
C PRO A 676 -40.31 -25.91 21.72
N LYS A 677 -39.93 -25.63 22.98
CA LYS A 677 -40.33 -24.39 23.64
C LYS A 677 -39.67 -23.19 22.93
N ALA A 678 -40.32 -22.03 23.00
CA ALA A 678 -39.77 -20.81 22.39
C ALA A 678 -38.37 -20.44 22.93
N ASN A 679 -38.16 -20.57 24.25
CA ASN A 679 -36.88 -20.28 24.87
C ASN A 679 -35.77 -21.27 24.44
N GLU A 680 -36.08 -22.56 24.28
CA GLU A 680 -35.13 -23.60 23.82
C GLU A 680 -34.61 -23.35 22.39
N VAL A 681 -35.27 -22.47 21.63
CA VAL A 681 -34.85 -22.04 20.28
C VAL A 681 -34.25 -20.64 20.29
N SER A 682 -34.52 -19.80 21.29
CA SER A 682 -33.78 -18.55 21.49
C SER A 682 -32.38 -18.76 22.08
N ASP A 683 -32.09 -19.96 22.57
CA ASP A 683 -30.74 -20.43 22.92
C ASP A 683 -29.92 -20.85 21.67
N TRP A 684 -30.50 -20.81 20.46
CA TRP A 684 -29.79 -21.15 19.22
C TRP A 684 -28.99 -19.96 18.71
N HIS A 685 -27.70 -20.16 18.41
CA HIS A 685 -26.84 -19.12 17.82
C HIS A 685 -27.54 -18.48 16.61
N GLY A 686 -27.63 -17.15 16.63
CA GLY A 686 -28.24 -16.35 15.59
C GLY A 686 -29.76 -16.16 15.67
N VAL A 687 -30.49 -16.81 16.60
CA VAL A 687 -31.96 -16.81 16.60
C VAL A 687 -32.55 -16.11 17.81
N THR A 688 -33.32 -15.04 17.60
CA THR A 688 -34.12 -14.41 18.67
C THR A 688 -35.60 -14.80 18.55
N VAL A 689 -36.23 -15.18 19.68
CA VAL A 689 -37.65 -15.55 19.74
C VAL A 689 -38.39 -14.71 20.78
N VAL A 690 -39.48 -14.04 20.37
CA VAL A 690 -40.33 -13.23 21.24
C VAL A 690 -41.73 -13.85 21.32
N GLY A 691 -42.19 -14.18 22.54
CA GLY A 691 -43.37 -15.02 22.73
C GLY A 691 -43.17 -16.37 22.05
N SER A 692 -44.12 -16.83 21.24
CA SER A 692 -43.95 -18.04 20.41
C SER A 692 -43.36 -17.82 19.01
N ARG A 693 -42.75 -16.65 18.69
CA ARG A 693 -42.44 -16.24 17.30
C ARG A 693 -40.99 -15.80 17.12
N VAL A 694 -40.36 -16.21 16.01
CA VAL A 694 -39.00 -15.76 15.65
C VAL A 694 -39.04 -14.30 15.20
N THR A 695 -38.06 -13.50 15.64
CA THR A 695 -37.94 -12.06 15.34
C THR A 695 -36.60 -11.64 14.73
N LYS A 696 -35.53 -12.40 14.90
CA LYS A 696 -34.22 -12.14 14.27
C LYS A 696 -33.54 -13.46 13.90
N ILE A 697 -32.88 -13.47 12.73
CA ILE A 697 -31.95 -14.51 12.27
C ILE A 697 -30.67 -13.80 11.79
N GLU A 698 -29.54 -14.10 12.42
CA GLU A 698 -28.21 -13.62 12.02
C GLU A 698 -27.24 -14.80 11.96
N LEU A 699 -26.63 -15.06 10.81
CA LEU A 699 -25.71 -16.20 10.61
C LEU A 699 -24.47 -15.80 9.80
N LEU A 700 -23.88 -14.65 10.17
CA LEU A 700 -22.62 -14.12 9.63
C LEU A 700 -21.51 -15.18 9.67
N ASP A 701 -20.76 -15.33 8.56
CA ASP A 701 -19.59 -16.21 8.40
C ASP A 701 -19.76 -17.67 8.92
N ASN A 702 -20.99 -18.16 9.05
CA ASN A 702 -21.27 -19.49 9.61
C ASN A 702 -21.03 -20.64 8.61
N SER A 703 -20.29 -20.38 7.52
CA SER A 703 -20.02 -21.30 6.42
C SER A 703 -21.30 -21.88 5.79
N LEU A 704 -22.34 -21.05 5.63
CA LEU A 704 -23.59 -21.43 4.99
C LEU A 704 -23.33 -21.82 3.52
N SER A 705 -23.82 -23.01 3.11
CA SER A 705 -23.61 -23.54 1.76
C SER A 705 -24.89 -24.20 1.24
N GLY A 706 -25.54 -23.58 0.26
CA GLY A 706 -26.82 -24.07 -0.26
C GLY A 706 -27.76 -22.99 -0.79
N THR A 707 -29.07 -23.21 -0.67
CA THR A 707 -30.10 -22.32 -1.26
C THR A 707 -31.09 -21.78 -0.24
N LEU A 708 -31.47 -20.50 -0.36
CA LEU A 708 -32.57 -19.90 0.42
C LEU A 708 -33.89 -20.66 0.21
N PRO A 709 -34.57 -21.15 1.27
CA PRO A 709 -35.84 -21.85 1.16
C PRO A 709 -37.02 -20.87 1.23
N SER A 710 -38.06 -21.09 0.43
CA SER A 710 -39.27 -20.26 0.45
C SER A 710 -40.05 -20.36 1.77
N GLU A 711 -39.83 -21.41 2.56
CA GLU A 711 -40.38 -21.52 3.91
C GLU A 711 -40.00 -20.35 4.84
N LEU A 712 -38.90 -19.62 4.57
CA LEU A 712 -38.54 -18.40 5.33
C LEU A 712 -39.69 -17.39 5.38
N GLY A 713 -40.48 -17.26 4.30
CA GLY A 713 -41.64 -16.37 4.24
C GLY A 713 -42.76 -16.65 5.26
N ASN A 714 -42.70 -17.78 5.97
CA ASN A 714 -43.62 -18.09 7.07
C ASN A 714 -43.28 -17.36 8.39
N LEU A 715 -42.05 -16.83 8.53
CA LEU A 715 -41.53 -16.17 9.73
C LEU A 715 -42.15 -14.77 9.92
N SER A 716 -43.48 -14.67 9.98
CA SER A 716 -44.22 -13.40 9.83
C SER A 716 -43.94 -12.29 10.86
N ASN A 717 -43.07 -12.50 11.84
CA ASN A 717 -42.64 -11.52 12.84
C ASN A 717 -41.12 -11.23 12.77
N LEU A 718 -40.41 -11.77 11.78
CA LEU A 718 -39.00 -11.50 11.53
C LEU A 718 -38.80 -10.01 11.25
N GLN A 719 -37.82 -9.43 11.91
CA GLN A 719 -37.39 -8.03 11.84
C GLN A 719 -36.00 -7.92 11.24
N VAL A 720 -35.12 -8.89 11.51
CA VAL A 720 -33.76 -8.96 10.96
C VAL A 720 -33.55 -10.31 10.30
N LEU A 721 -33.07 -10.32 9.06
CA LEU A 721 -32.50 -11.47 8.39
C LEU A 721 -31.14 -11.06 7.79
N ASN A 722 -30.07 -11.42 8.47
CA ASN A 722 -28.70 -11.17 8.01
C ASN A 722 -27.95 -12.50 7.82
N LEU A 723 -27.50 -12.75 6.60
CA LEU A 723 -26.73 -13.94 6.19
C LEU A 723 -25.42 -13.58 5.48
N ASN A 724 -24.89 -12.36 5.71
CA ASN A 724 -23.70 -11.82 5.04
C ASN A 724 -22.42 -12.65 5.27
N ASP A 725 -21.37 -12.34 4.49
CA ASP A 725 -20.04 -12.98 4.50
C ASP A 725 -20.02 -14.50 4.22
N ASN A 726 -21.14 -15.11 3.82
CA ASN A 726 -21.19 -16.54 3.55
C ASN A 726 -20.77 -16.88 2.10
N LEU A 727 -19.67 -17.62 1.98
CA LEU A 727 -18.97 -17.96 0.74
C LEU A 727 -19.77 -18.71 -0.35
N ASP A 728 -20.88 -19.37 0.01
CA ASP A 728 -21.45 -20.45 -0.80
C ASP A 728 -23.00 -20.48 -0.75
N ILE A 729 -23.65 -19.33 -0.53
CA ILE A 729 -25.11 -19.16 -0.65
C ILE A 729 -25.48 -18.89 -2.12
N TYR A 730 -26.34 -19.73 -2.70
CA TYR A 730 -26.66 -19.67 -4.14
C TYR A 730 -28.13 -19.95 -4.47
N GLY A 731 -28.43 -19.87 -5.78
CA GLY A 731 -29.80 -19.96 -6.29
C GLY A 731 -30.46 -18.58 -6.33
N THR A 732 -31.78 -18.54 -6.20
CA THR A 732 -32.59 -17.31 -6.32
C THR A 732 -33.13 -16.86 -4.98
N ILE A 733 -33.20 -15.56 -4.74
CA ILE A 733 -33.94 -14.97 -3.61
C ILE A 733 -35.43 -15.39 -3.71
N PRO A 734 -36.03 -16.04 -2.69
CA PRO A 734 -37.44 -16.45 -2.74
C PRO A 734 -38.39 -15.25 -2.66
N SER A 735 -39.41 -15.21 -3.52
CA SER A 735 -40.42 -14.14 -3.47
C SER A 735 -41.29 -14.20 -2.22
N GLU A 736 -41.37 -15.36 -1.57
CA GLU A 736 -42.03 -15.52 -0.27
C GLU A 736 -41.38 -14.67 0.85
N LEU A 737 -40.13 -14.20 0.70
CA LEU A 737 -39.55 -13.22 1.63
C LEU A 737 -40.36 -11.91 1.67
N GLY A 738 -41.03 -11.54 0.58
CA GLY A 738 -41.95 -10.38 0.54
C GLY A 738 -43.18 -10.51 1.45
N LEU A 739 -43.43 -11.67 2.06
CA LEU A 739 -44.48 -11.87 3.06
C LEU A 739 -44.08 -11.38 4.47
N LEU A 740 -42.80 -11.07 4.69
CA LEU A 740 -42.21 -10.71 5.98
C LEU A 740 -42.48 -9.25 6.35
N GLY A 741 -43.74 -8.81 6.40
CA GLY A 741 -44.12 -7.40 6.58
C GLY A 741 -43.65 -6.69 7.86
N ASN A 742 -42.92 -7.36 8.76
CA ASN A 742 -42.26 -6.77 9.94
C ASN A 742 -40.74 -6.57 9.76
N LEU A 743 -40.17 -6.99 8.62
CA LEU A 743 -38.74 -6.94 8.34
C LEU A 743 -38.24 -5.49 8.23
N GLN A 744 -37.10 -5.22 8.85
CA GLN A 744 -36.40 -3.94 8.98
C GLN A 744 -35.00 -4.04 8.34
N GLU A 745 -34.33 -5.17 8.52
CA GLU A 745 -33.01 -5.45 7.94
C GLU A 745 -33.10 -6.74 7.10
N LEU A 746 -32.73 -6.64 5.82
CA LEU A 746 -32.54 -7.77 4.92
C LEU A 746 -31.15 -7.65 4.28
N GLU A 747 -30.24 -8.47 4.79
CA GLU A 747 -28.82 -8.44 4.43
C GLU A 747 -28.44 -9.85 3.94
N LEU A 748 -28.08 -9.94 2.66
CA LEU A 748 -27.76 -11.19 1.97
C LEU A 748 -26.52 -11.05 1.07
N SER A 749 -25.54 -10.21 1.43
CA SER A 749 -24.36 -9.99 0.57
C SER A 749 -23.49 -11.23 0.41
N GLY A 750 -22.89 -11.32 -0.78
CA GLY A 750 -21.89 -12.32 -1.11
C GLY A 750 -20.52 -11.94 -0.53
N HIS A 751 -19.64 -12.93 -0.34
CA HIS A 751 -18.32 -12.71 0.23
C HIS A 751 -17.42 -11.85 -0.67
N THR A 752 -16.94 -10.73 -0.13
CA THR A 752 -16.49 -9.52 -0.86
C THR A 752 -14.99 -9.50 -1.24
N ASN A 753 -14.27 -10.60 -0.99
CA ASN A 753 -12.82 -10.70 -1.15
C ASN A 753 -12.33 -10.73 -2.62
N GLU A 754 -11.73 -9.64 -3.10
CA GLU A 754 -11.11 -9.53 -4.43
C GLU A 754 -9.67 -10.09 -4.52
N ASN A 755 -8.89 -10.08 -3.42
CA ASN A 755 -7.43 -10.31 -3.45
C ASN A 755 -7.00 -11.77 -3.63
N ARG A 756 -7.92 -12.68 -3.96
CA ARG A 756 -7.60 -14.08 -4.29
C ARG A 756 -7.70 -14.32 -5.79
N ASP A 757 -6.60 -14.87 -6.30
CA ASP A 757 -6.28 -15.30 -7.67
C ASP A 757 -7.46 -15.59 -8.64
N ARG A 758 -7.24 -15.33 -9.94
CA ARG A 758 -8.18 -15.39 -11.08
C ARG A 758 -8.64 -16.81 -11.46
N ARG A 759 -8.82 -17.70 -10.47
CA ARG A 759 -9.24 -19.10 -10.59
C ARG A 759 -10.63 -19.39 -9.99
N TYR A 760 -11.40 -18.35 -9.68
CA TYR A 760 -12.77 -18.45 -9.15
C TYR A 760 -13.82 -18.90 -10.19
N GLY A 761 -13.69 -20.13 -10.71
CA GLY A 761 -14.73 -20.79 -11.52
C GLY A 761 -15.78 -21.56 -10.71
N ASP A 762 -15.53 -21.80 -9.42
CA ASP A 762 -16.24 -22.80 -8.60
C ASP A 762 -17.02 -22.24 -7.39
N LEU A 763 -16.92 -20.94 -7.08
CA LEU A 763 -17.75 -20.31 -6.03
C LEU A 763 -19.21 -20.17 -6.47
N LYS A 764 -20.14 -20.16 -5.50
CA LYS A 764 -21.58 -20.10 -5.78
C LYS A 764 -22.23 -18.97 -4.98
N HIS A 765 -22.77 -18.00 -5.70
CA HIS A 765 -23.41 -16.80 -5.14
C HIS A 765 -24.91 -16.73 -5.51
N LEU A 766 -25.68 -15.79 -4.93
CA LEU A 766 -27.08 -15.58 -5.32
C LEU A 766 -27.18 -15.07 -6.76
N SER A 767 -28.27 -15.43 -7.42
CA SER A 767 -28.40 -15.35 -8.87
C SER A 767 -29.84 -15.09 -9.32
N GLY A 768 -29.99 -14.54 -10.52
CA GLY A 768 -31.28 -14.16 -11.07
C GLY A 768 -31.82 -12.85 -10.49
N THR A 769 -33.13 -12.64 -10.57
CA THR A 769 -33.74 -11.33 -10.30
C THR A 769 -34.12 -11.10 -8.85
N ILE A 770 -33.90 -9.87 -8.35
CA ILE A 770 -34.56 -9.35 -7.15
C ILE A 770 -36.09 -9.52 -7.29
N PRO A 771 -36.79 -10.20 -6.37
CA PRO A 771 -38.25 -10.36 -6.45
C PRO A 771 -38.98 -9.03 -6.24
N SER A 772 -40.01 -8.76 -7.04
CA SER A 772 -40.81 -7.53 -6.85
C SER A 772 -41.68 -7.59 -5.59
N GLU A 773 -41.95 -8.78 -5.07
CA GLU A 773 -42.63 -9.01 -3.80
C GLU A 773 -41.89 -8.36 -2.61
N LEU A 774 -40.56 -8.17 -2.67
CA LEU A 774 -39.79 -7.46 -1.63
C LEU A 774 -40.26 -6.00 -1.45
N GLY A 775 -40.85 -5.37 -2.47
CA GLY A 775 -41.47 -4.06 -2.34
C GLY A 775 -42.67 -4.00 -1.37
N SER A 776 -43.13 -5.15 -0.86
CA SER A 776 -44.18 -5.24 0.16
C SER A 776 -43.67 -4.99 1.59
N LEU A 777 -42.34 -4.96 1.79
CA LEU A 777 -41.68 -4.90 3.10
C LEU A 777 -41.66 -3.47 3.65
N SER A 778 -42.83 -2.88 3.92
CA SER A 778 -42.96 -1.45 4.25
C SER A 778 -42.19 -0.95 5.48
N ASN A 779 -41.64 -1.84 6.31
CA ASN A 779 -40.83 -1.51 7.49
C ASN A 779 -39.31 -1.60 7.23
N LEU A 780 -38.88 -1.99 6.02
CA LEU A 780 -37.49 -2.18 5.66
C LEU A 780 -36.71 -0.86 5.71
N GLN A 781 -35.55 -0.90 6.35
CA GLN A 781 -34.60 0.19 6.59
C GLN A 781 -33.25 -0.10 5.90
N VAL A 782 -32.79 -1.36 5.91
CA VAL A 782 -31.60 -1.82 5.20
C VAL A 782 -31.99 -2.90 4.20
N LEU A 783 -31.55 -2.74 2.95
CA LEU A 783 -31.52 -3.78 1.94
C LEU A 783 -30.11 -3.85 1.35
N ASP A 784 -29.34 -4.83 1.81
CA ASP A 784 -28.02 -5.19 1.27
C ASP A 784 -28.14 -6.51 0.50
N LEU A 785 -27.82 -6.46 -0.79
CA LEU A 785 -27.68 -7.63 -1.66
C LEU A 785 -26.33 -7.64 -2.40
N SER A 786 -25.33 -6.89 -1.91
CA SER A 786 -24.07 -6.64 -2.61
C SER A 786 -23.25 -7.90 -2.86
N HIS A 787 -22.25 -7.79 -3.74
CA HIS A 787 -21.20 -8.79 -3.97
C HIS A 787 -21.67 -10.21 -4.33
N ASN A 788 -22.93 -10.37 -4.71
CA ASN A 788 -23.48 -11.64 -5.16
C ASN A 788 -23.13 -11.97 -6.60
N ARG A 789 -22.48 -11.06 -7.36
CA ARG A 789 -21.82 -11.28 -8.66
C ARG A 789 -22.68 -11.83 -9.81
N HIS A 790 -23.91 -12.30 -9.56
CA HIS A 790 -24.82 -12.94 -10.53
C HIS A 790 -26.31 -12.56 -10.31
N LEU A 791 -26.63 -11.75 -9.29
CA LEU A 791 -27.94 -11.09 -9.21
C LEU A 791 -28.06 -10.13 -10.40
N SER A 792 -29.13 -10.26 -11.17
CA SER A 792 -29.20 -9.77 -12.54
C SER A 792 -30.63 -9.40 -12.95
N GLY A 793 -30.76 -8.66 -14.06
CA GLY A 793 -32.04 -8.09 -14.50
C GLY A 793 -32.33 -6.75 -13.83
N THR A 794 -33.58 -6.31 -13.82
CA THR A 794 -33.96 -4.94 -13.46
C THR A 794 -34.36 -4.76 -12.00
N ILE A 795 -33.92 -3.66 -11.39
CA ILE A 795 -34.39 -3.18 -10.08
C ILE A 795 -35.94 -3.05 -10.10
N PRO A 796 -36.69 -3.80 -9.28
CA PRO A 796 -38.16 -3.86 -9.40
C PRO A 796 -38.89 -2.56 -9.04
N SER A 797 -39.96 -2.24 -9.78
CA SER A 797 -40.76 -1.02 -9.59
C SER A 797 -41.41 -0.87 -8.22
N GLU A 798 -41.63 -2.01 -7.57
CA GLU A 798 -42.29 -2.17 -6.30
C GLU A 798 -41.41 -1.71 -5.12
N LEU A 799 -40.07 -1.70 -5.26
CA LEU A 799 -39.14 -1.21 -4.23
C LEU A 799 -39.34 0.29 -3.91
N GLY A 800 -39.93 1.07 -4.83
CA GLY A 800 -40.36 2.45 -4.55
C GLY A 800 -41.44 2.61 -3.47
N SER A 801 -41.97 1.50 -2.96
CA SER A 801 -42.92 1.48 -1.84
C SER A 801 -42.25 1.43 -0.47
N LEU A 802 -40.92 1.21 -0.41
CA LEU A 802 -40.14 1.02 0.82
C LEU A 802 -39.82 2.35 1.53
N SER A 803 -40.85 3.09 1.93
CA SER A 803 -40.72 4.46 2.45
C SER A 803 -39.85 4.64 3.70
N ASN A 804 -39.44 3.56 4.38
CA ASN A 804 -38.56 3.59 5.55
C ASN A 804 -37.09 3.24 5.22
N LEU A 805 -36.78 2.93 3.95
CA LEU A 805 -35.45 2.51 3.53
C LEU A 805 -34.44 3.65 3.70
N GLN A 806 -33.30 3.33 4.30
CA GLN A 806 -32.19 4.22 4.64
C GLN A 806 -30.92 3.82 3.89
N VAL A 807 -30.67 2.52 3.75
CA VAL A 807 -29.58 1.95 2.95
C VAL A 807 -30.18 1.06 1.86
N LEU A 808 -29.77 1.31 0.62
CA LEU A 808 -29.96 0.40 -0.52
C LEU A 808 -28.59 0.14 -1.15
N ASP A 809 -28.06 -1.04 -0.89
CA ASP A 809 -26.78 -1.51 -1.44
C ASP A 809 -27.03 -2.70 -2.40
N LEU A 810 -26.61 -2.53 -3.65
CA LEU A 810 -26.60 -3.56 -4.69
C LEU A 810 -25.21 -3.73 -5.34
N GLU A 811 -24.12 -3.25 -4.71
CA GLU A 811 -22.75 -3.26 -5.22
C GLU A 811 -22.30 -4.64 -5.80
N TRP A 812 -21.36 -4.67 -6.76
CA TRP A 812 -20.70 -5.90 -7.26
C TRP A 812 -21.67 -7.01 -7.71
N ASN A 813 -22.60 -6.64 -8.59
CA ASN A 813 -23.63 -7.54 -9.14
C ASN A 813 -23.75 -7.40 -10.68
N GLU A 814 -24.65 -8.19 -11.27
CA GLU A 814 -24.99 -8.14 -12.70
C GLU A 814 -26.27 -7.30 -12.97
N MET A 815 -26.72 -6.46 -12.03
CA MET A 815 -27.99 -5.73 -12.14
C MET A 815 -27.97 -4.74 -13.30
N GLY A 816 -29.03 -4.72 -14.11
CA GLY A 816 -29.08 -3.95 -15.36
C GLY A 816 -30.44 -3.35 -15.68
N GLY A 817 -30.59 -2.86 -16.92
CA GLY A 817 -31.71 -2.01 -17.28
C GLY A 817 -31.45 -0.57 -16.83
N THR A 818 -32.48 0.17 -16.42
CA THR A 818 -32.36 1.60 -16.07
C THR A 818 -32.45 1.86 -14.59
N LEU A 819 -31.59 2.73 -14.05
CA LEU A 819 -31.73 3.29 -12.70
C LEU A 819 -33.13 3.94 -12.56
N PRO A 820 -34.02 3.46 -11.68
CA PRO A 820 -35.42 3.88 -11.75
C PRO A 820 -35.77 5.19 -11.04
N SER A 821 -36.65 5.99 -11.65
CA SER A 821 -37.10 7.27 -11.05
C SER A 821 -37.91 7.16 -9.77
N PHE A 822 -38.47 5.98 -9.45
CA PHE A 822 -39.18 5.77 -8.18
C PHE A 822 -38.25 5.84 -6.96
N LEU A 823 -36.93 5.65 -7.14
CA LEU A 823 -35.96 5.77 -6.05
C LEU A 823 -36.05 7.16 -5.40
N GLY A 824 -36.34 8.21 -6.18
CA GLY A 824 -36.61 9.57 -5.70
C GLY A 824 -37.81 9.74 -4.77
N SER A 825 -38.61 8.69 -4.52
CA SER A 825 -39.68 8.71 -3.51
C SER A 825 -39.29 8.09 -2.16
N LEU A 826 -38.08 7.51 -2.05
CA LEU A 826 -37.53 6.91 -0.83
C LEU A 826 -36.94 7.99 0.09
N GLY A 827 -37.77 8.93 0.58
CA GLY A 827 -37.31 10.14 1.27
C GLY A 827 -36.50 9.96 2.56
N ASN A 828 -36.35 8.74 3.08
CA ASN A 828 -35.48 8.40 4.22
C ASN A 828 -34.10 7.85 3.81
N LEU A 829 -33.86 7.65 2.50
CA LEU A 829 -32.62 7.09 1.98
C LEU A 829 -31.44 8.02 2.27
N GLN A 830 -30.41 7.45 2.89
CA GLN A 830 -29.14 8.08 3.26
C GLN A 830 -28.00 7.55 2.39
N GLU A 831 -28.09 6.29 1.97
CA GLU A 831 -27.08 5.60 1.19
C GLU A 831 -27.74 4.90 -0.01
N LEU A 832 -27.20 5.16 -1.19
CA LEU A 832 -27.60 4.55 -2.44
C LEU A 832 -26.34 4.12 -3.17
N ASP A 833 -25.93 2.88 -2.95
CA ASP A 833 -24.81 2.25 -3.63
C ASP A 833 -25.31 1.23 -4.66
N MET A 834 -24.86 1.39 -5.90
CA MET A 834 -25.05 0.41 -6.96
C MET A 834 -23.78 0.28 -7.81
N GLN A 835 -22.59 0.47 -7.23
CA GLN A 835 -21.34 0.42 -7.96
C GLN A 835 -21.03 -0.97 -8.52
N VAL A 836 -20.21 -1.03 -9.57
CA VAL A 836 -19.81 -2.26 -10.28
C VAL A 836 -21.00 -3.13 -10.72
N ASN A 837 -21.87 -2.55 -11.56
CA ASN A 837 -23.08 -3.19 -12.07
C ASN A 837 -23.30 -2.95 -13.58
N ASN A 838 -24.34 -3.57 -14.15
CA ASN A 838 -24.74 -3.42 -15.55
C ASN A 838 -25.82 -2.33 -15.78
N LEU A 839 -25.99 -1.36 -14.86
CA LEU A 839 -27.05 -0.34 -15.00
C LEU A 839 -26.76 0.60 -16.16
N SER A 840 -27.81 1.14 -16.76
CA SER A 840 -27.74 1.88 -18.02
C SER A 840 -28.83 2.96 -18.16
N GLY A 841 -28.84 3.69 -19.27
CA GLY A 841 -29.80 4.77 -19.48
C GLY A 841 -29.43 6.02 -18.68
N THR A 842 -30.39 6.89 -18.38
CA THR A 842 -30.14 8.20 -17.76
C THR A 842 -30.34 8.19 -16.26
N LEU A 843 -29.50 8.91 -15.51
CA LEU A 843 -29.79 9.25 -14.11
C LEU A 843 -31.16 9.97 -14.03
N PRO A 844 -32.11 9.50 -13.19
CA PRO A 844 -33.38 10.17 -12.99
C PRO A 844 -33.21 11.51 -12.26
N SER A 845 -33.88 12.56 -12.73
CA SER A 845 -33.90 13.84 -12.00
C SER A 845 -34.68 13.77 -10.69
N GLU A 846 -35.59 12.79 -10.56
CA GLU A 846 -36.32 12.52 -9.33
C GLU A 846 -35.39 12.19 -8.14
N LEU A 847 -34.17 11.69 -8.37
CA LEU A 847 -33.17 11.46 -7.31
C LEU A 847 -32.86 12.73 -6.51
N GLY A 848 -32.93 13.91 -7.11
CA GLY A 848 -32.76 15.21 -6.43
C GLY A 848 -33.80 15.50 -5.33
N SER A 849 -34.81 14.63 -5.17
CA SER A 849 -35.79 14.71 -4.08
C SER A 849 -35.29 14.09 -2.76
N LEU A 850 -34.18 13.35 -2.79
CA LEU A 850 -33.66 12.56 -1.66
C LEU A 850 -32.88 13.43 -0.65
N SER A 851 -33.58 14.32 0.05
CA SER A 851 -32.94 15.32 0.93
C SER A 851 -32.12 14.75 2.10
N ASN A 852 -32.21 13.45 2.39
CA ASN A 852 -31.42 12.78 3.42
C ASN A 852 -30.19 12.03 2.88
N LEU A 853 -30.01 11.97 1.56
CA LEU A 853 -28.92 11.23 0.90
C LEU A 853 -27.56 11.86 1.24
N GLN A 854 -26.61 11.01 1.64
CA GLN A 854 -25.24 11.33 2.04
C GLN A 854 -24.24 10.72 1.06
N VAL A 855 -24.51 9.51 0.57
CA VAL A 855 -23.72 8.82 -0.47
C VAL A 855 -24.62 8.51 -1.66
N LEU A 856 -24.16 8.89 -2.85
CA LEU A 856 -24.68 8.40 -4.13
C LEU A 856 -23.49 7.84 -4.91
N ASP A 857 -23.41 6.51 -4.99
CA ASP A 857 -22.38 5.82 -5.76
C ASP A 857 -22.98 5.03 -6.93
N LEU A 858 -22.42 5.28 -8.12
CA LEU A 858 -22.73 4.60 -9.37
C LEU A 858 -21.45 4.27 -10.16
N GLU A 859 -20.27 4.11 -9.51
CA GLU A 859 -19.01 3.71 -10.15
C GLU A 859 -19.23 2.47 -11.06
N ARG A 860 -18.48 2.38 -12.17
CA ARG A 860 -18.36 1.16 -13.01
C ARG A 860 -19.68 0.65 -13.63
N ASN A 861 -20.64 1.54 -13.88
CA ASN A 861 -21.86 1.23 -14.61
C ASN A 861 -21.82 1.70 -16.08
N PHE A 862 -22.90 1.45 -16.84
CA PHE A 862 -23.11 1.91 -18.22
C PHE A 862 -24.11 3.09 -18.27
N MET A 863 -24.12 3.96 -17.25
CA MET A 863 -24.99 5.13 -17.24
C MET A 863 -24.63 6.09 -18.38
N SER A 864 -25.62 6.88 -18.80
CA SER A 864 -25.58 7.61 -20.06
C SER A 864 -26.38 8.92 -20.03
N GLY A 865 -26.16 9.78 -21.01
CA GLY A 865 -26.82 11.09 -21.06
C GLY A 865 -26.28 12.04 -19.97
N THR A 866 -27.12 12.98 -19.52
CA THR A 866 -26.68 14.13 -18.69
C THR A 866 -26.86 13.90 -17.20
N ILE A 867 -25.91 14.41 -16.40
CA ILE A 867 -26.11 14.65 -14.96
C ILE A 867 -27.32 15.60 -14.78
N PRO A 868 -28.36 15.24 -13.99
CA PRO A 868 -29.49 16.13 -13.74
C PRO A 868 -29.10 17.31 -12.82
N SER A 869 -29.53 18.52 -13.16
CA SER A 869 -29.36 19.71 -12.31
C SER A 869 -30.07 19.58 -10.95
N GLU A 870 -31.13 18.78 -10.90
CA GLU A 870 -31.91 18.50 -9.69
C GLU A 870 -31.07 17.85 -8.58
N LEU A 871 -29.97 17.15 -8.92
CA LEU A 871 -29.03 16.60 -7.92
C LEU A 871 -28.40 17.69 -7.04
N GLY A 872 -28.28 18.94 -7.53
CA GLY A 872 -27.84 20.09 -6.72
C GLY A 872 -28.78 20.43 -5.53
N SER A 873 -29.92 19.76 -5.40
CA SER A 873 -30.85 19.90 -4.27
C SER A 873 -30.48 19.03 -3.06
N LEU A 874 -29.51 18.10 -3.20
CA LEU A 874 -29.15 17.10 -2.20
C LEU A 874 -28.27 17.68 -1.08
N SER A 875 -28.82 18.58 -0.26
CA SER A 875 -28.03 19.37 0.70
C SER A 875 -27.25 18.59 1.77
N ASN A 876 -27.50 17.29 1.95
CA ASN A 876 -26.78 16.41 2.87
C ASN A 876 -25.74 15.50 2.19
N LEU A 877 -25.59 15.58 0.86
CA LEU A 877 -24.68 14.74 0.09
C LEU A 877 -23.23 15.09 0.43
N GLN A 878 -22.44 14.05 0.71
CA GLN A 878 -21.03 14.10 1.08
C GLN A 878 -20.16 13.45 -0.02
N VAL A 879 -20.65 12.39 -0.66
CA VAL A 879 -20.00 11.72 -1.79
C VAL A 879 -20.95 11.72 -2.99
N LEU A 880 -20.44 12.15 -4.15
CA LEU A 880 -21.05 11.92 -5.45
C LEU A 880 -20.01 11.28 -6.36
N ASP A 881 -20.15 9.99 -6.60
CA ASP A 881 -19.28 9.21 -7.47
C ASP A 881 -20.07 8.70 -8.68
N LEU A 882 -19.62 9.09 -9.88
CA LEU A 882 -20.16 8.65 -11.16
C LEU A 882 -19.03 8.10 -12.07
N TYR A 883 -17.90 7.71 -11.49
CA TYR A 883 -16.71 7.26 -12.22
C TYR A 883 -17.02 6.16 -13.24
N ARG A 884 -16.35 6.24 -14.40
CA ARG A 884 -16.30 5.20 -15.44
C ARG A 884 -17.60 4.94 -16.20
N ASN A 885 -18.63 5.77 -16.01
CA ASN A 885 -19.87 5.70 -16.79
C ASN A 885 -19.66 6.20 -18.24
N TRP A 886 -19.12 5.32 -19.10
CA TRP A 886 -18.54 5.62 -20.43
C TRP A 886 -19.45 6.23 -21.51
N ASP A 887 -20.77 6.33 -21.28
CA ASP A 887 -21.73 6.98 -22.18
C ASP A 887 -22.40 8.23 -21.55
N MET A 888 -21.94 8.67 -20.36
CA MET A 888 -22.35 9.95 -19.76
C MET A 888 -21.76 11.13 -20.52
N SER A 889 -22.55 12.20 -20.64
CA SER A 889 -22.35 13.25 -21.64
C SER A 889 -23.05 14.56 -21.28
N GLY A 890 -22.86 15.58 -22.11
CA GLY A 890 -23.41 16.92 -21.89
C GLY A 890 -22.47 17.75 -21.01
N THR A 891 -22.98 18.41 -19.98
CA THR A 891 -22.22 19.36 -19.16
C THR A 891 -22.42 19.10 -17.67
N ILE A 892 -21.41 19.42 -16.85
CA ILE A 892 -21.55 19.49 -15.39
C ILE A 892 -22.57 20.60 -15.06
N PRO A 893 -23.66 20.33 -14.30
CA PRO A 893 -24.62 21.35 -13.89
C PRO A 893 -24.00 22.32 -12.87
N SER A 894 -24.25 23.62 -13.01
CA SER A 894 -23.78 24.59 -12.02
C SER A 894 -24.54 24.49 -10.70
N GLU A 895 -25.74 23.91 -10.71
CA GLU A 895 -26.52 23.61 -9.52
C GLU A 895 -25.79 22.70 -8.52
N LEU A 896 -24.84 21.86 -8.96
CA LEU A 896 -24.00 21.06 -8.07
C LEU A 896 -23.18 21.91 -7.09
N GLY A 897 -22.85 23.16 -7.44
CA GLY A 897 -22.21 24.14 -6.54
C GLY A 897 -23.05 24.53 -5.32
N SER A 898 -24.29 24.03 -5.20
CA SER A 898 -25.16 24.21 -4.03
C SER A 898 -24.93 23.17 -2.92
N LEU A 899 -24.16 22.11 -3.19
CA LEU A 899 -23.97 20.94 -2.32
C LEU A 899 -22.98 21.23 -1.19
N SER A 900 -23.36 22.11 -0.25
CA SER A 900 -22.43 22.64 0.77
C SER A 900 -21.80 21.62 1.72
N ASN A 901 -22.28 20.37 1.76
CA ASN A 901 -21.71 19.29 2.56
C ASN A 901 -20.86 18.29 1.76
N LEU A 902 -20.71 18.50 0.44
CA LEU A 902 -19.95 17.62 -0.44
C LEU A 902 -18.46 17.66 -0.10
N GLN A 903 -17.87 16.48 0.05
CA GLN A 903 -16.45 16.25 0.38
C GLN A 903 -15.71 15.62 -0.80
N VAL A 904 -16.38 14.74 -1.55
CA VAL A 904 -15.84 14.02 -2.71
C VAL A 904 -16.75 14.23 -3.92
N LEU A 905 -16.16 14.61 -5.05
CA LEU A 905 -16.83 14.71 -6.35
C LEU A 905 -15.99 14.03 -7.43
N GLU A 906 -16.34 12.79 -7.78
CA GLU A 906 -15.64 11.96 -8.77
C GLU A 906 -16.52 11.81 -10.02
N LEU A 907 -16.13 12.49 -11.10
CA LEU A 907 -16.86 12.50 -12.39
C LEU A 907 -15.98 12.00 -13.56
N TYR A 908 -14.95 11.22 -13.27
CA TYR A 908 -13.88 10.94 -14.22
C TYR A 908 -14.16 9.76 -15.17
N GLN A 909 -13.39 9.72 -16.27
CA GLN A 909 -13.43 8.67 -17.30
C GLN A 909 -14.82 8.45 -17.94
N THR A 910 -15.73 9.44 -17.90
CA THR A 910 -17.06 9.31 -18.56
C THR A 910 -17.00 9.43 -20.08
N LYS A 911 -15.83 9.75 -20.65
CA LYS A 911 -15.52 9.79 -22.09
C LYS A 911 -16.26 10.87 -22.91
N SER A 912 -17.46 11.32 -22.52
CA SER A 912 -18.27 12.28 -23.30
C SER A 912 -18.84 13.48 -22.50
N LEU A 913 -18.57 13.59 -21.19
CA LEU A 913 -18.84 14.81 -20.42
C LEU A 913 -17.98 15.96 -20.94
N SER A 914 -18.58 17.14 -21.09
CA SER A 914 -18.05 18.21 -21.94
C SER A 914 -18.51 19.62 -21.49
N GLY A 915 -18.20 20.65 -22.28
CA GLY A 915 -18.50 22.03 -21.92
C GLY A 915 -17.47 22.57 -20.92
N THR A 916 -17.84 23.56 -20.11
CA THR A 916 -16.94 24.20 -19.14
C THR A 916 -17.17 23.69 -17.73
N ILE A 917 -16.10 23.62 -16.93
CA ILE A 917 -16.22 23.49 -15.47
C ILE A 917 -17.03 24.70 -14.94
N PRO A 918 -18.13 24.52 -14.19
CA PRO A 918 -18.89 25.64 -13.63
C PRO A 918 -18.09 26.36 -12.53
N SER A 919 -18.11 27.69 -12.52
CA SER A 919 -17.44 28.44 -11.45
C SER A 919 -18.16 28.33 -10.11
N GLU A 920 -19.45 27.96 -10.13
CA GLU A 920 -20.24 27.65 -8.93
C GLU A 920 -19.69 26.46 -8.12
N LEU A 921 -18.89 25.56 -8.72
CA LEU A 921 -18.18 24.52 -7.95
C LEU A 921 -17.22 25.12 -6.92
N GLY A 922 -16.71 26.34 -7.13
CA GLY A 922 -15.91 27.08 -6.16
C GLY A 922 -16.63 27.48 -4.87
N PHE A 923 -17.93 27.20 -4.73
CA PHE A 923 -18.69 27.43 -3.50
C PHE A 923 -18.73 26.22 -2.56
N LEU A 924 -18.17 25.07 -2.97
CA LEU A 924 -18.19 23.81 -2.21
C LEU A 924 -17.15 23.80 -1.08
N SER A 925 -17.37 24.62 -0.05
CA SER A 925 -16.36 24.89 0.99
C SER A 925 -15.90 23.68 1.83
N ASN A 926 -16.56 22.53 1.73
CA ASN A 926 -16.18 21.28 2.42
C ASN A 926 -15.52 20.24 1.49
N LEU A 927 -15.35 20.56 0.20
CA LEU A 927 -14.78 19.67 -0.80
C LEU A 927 -13.29 19.44 -0.52
N GLN A 928 -12.90 18.17 -0.43
CA GLN A 928 -11.54 17.67 -0.21
C GLN A 928 -10.96 17.08 -1.50
N GLU A 929 -11.80 16.48 -2.34
CA GLU A 929 -11.40 15.77 -3.56
C GLU A 929 -12.31 16.16 -4.74
N LEU A 930 -11.68 16.56 -5.85
CA LEU A 930 -12.34 16.91 -7.11
C LEU A 930 -11.58 16.26 -8.28
N ASP A 931 -12.09 15.11 -8.74
CA ASP A 931 -11.58 14.42 -9.94
C ASP A 931 -12.58 14.59 -11.10
N LEU A 932 -12.16 15.37 -12.11
CA LEU A 932 -12.88 15.60 -13.36
C LEU A 932 -12.10 15.02 -14.56
N SER A 933 -11.14 14.15 -14.34
CA SER A 933 -10.16 13.66 -15.33
C SER A 933 -10.76 12.82 -16.46
N GLN A 934 -9.96 12.62 -17.52
CA GLN A 934 -10.27 11.72 -18.64
C GLN A 934 -11.64 11.98 -19.32
N ASN A 935 -12.06 13.25 -19.32
CA ASN A 935 -13.31 13.73 -19.91
C ASN A 935 -13.02 14.60 -21.16
N SER A 936 -14.08 15.17 -21.75
CA SER A 936 -14.00 16.11 -22.89
C SER A 936 -14.30 17.55 -22.45
N LEU A 937 -13.89 17.94 -21.22
CA LEU A 937 -14.09 19.30 -20.71
C LEU A 937 -13.24 20.32 -21.48
N SER A 938 -13.69 21.57 -21.47
CA SER A 938 -13.27 22.61 -22.39
C SER A 938 -13.38 24.02 -21.80
N GLY A 939 -12.84 25.02 -22.49
CA GLY A 939 -12.78 26.39 -21.98
C GLY A 939 -11.62 26.54 -21.00
N THR A 940 -11.81 27.23 -19.89
CA THR A 940 -10.75 27.57 -18.92
C THR A 940 -11.05 27.01 -17.53
N ILE A 941 -10.01 26.66 -16.78
CA ILE A 941 -10.12 26.40 -15.33
C ILE A 941 -10.71 27.65 -14.65
N PRO A 942 -11.80 27.57 -13.86
CA PRO A 942 -12.36 28.72 -13.16
C PRO A 942 -11.44 29.20 -12.03
N SER A 943 -11.22 30.51 -11.94
CA SER A 943 -10.52 31.16 -10.82
C SER A 943 -11.19 30.89 -9.47
N GLU A 944 -12.51 30.72 -9.48
CA GLU A 944 -13.34 30.49 -8.31
C GLU A 944 -13.01 29.18 -7.59
N LEU A 945 -12.42 28.18 -8.27
CA LEU A 945 -11.93 26.96 -7.63
C LEU A 945 -10.87 27.26 -6.56
N GLY A 946 -10.10 28.36 -6.70
CA GLY A 946 -9.16 28.83 -5.68
C GLY A 946 -9.80 29.24 -4.35
N SER A 947 -11.14 29.24 -4.25
CA SER A 947 -11.88 29.49 -3.00
C SER A 947 -12.04 28.24 -2.12
N LEU A 948 -11.70 27.06 -2.64
CA LEU A 948 -11.94 25.76 -2.00
C LEU A 948 -10.87 25.45 -0.95
N GLY A 949 -10.82 26.22 0.14
CA GLY A 949 -9.74 26.14 1.14
C GLY A 949 -9.54 24.80 1.85
N ASN A 950 -10.47 23.85 1.72
CA ASN A 950 -10.34 22.48 2.24
C ASN A 950 -9.90 21.46 1.16
N LEU A 951 -9.73 21.87 -0.10
CA LEU A 951 -9.42 20.99 -1.23
C LEU A 951 -7.98 20.49 -1.15
N GLN A 952 -7.81 19.20 -1.37
CA GLN A 952 -6.57 18.47 -1.17
C GLN A 952 -6.13 17.69 -2.41
N VAL A 953 -7.09 17.26 -3.23
CA VAL A 953 -6.87 16.66 -4.55
C VAL A 953 -7.65 17.46 -5.60
N LEU A 954 -6.95 17.95 -6.61
CA LEU A 954 -7.54 18.54 -7.82
C LEU A 954 -6.95 17.83 -9.04
N ASP A 955 -7.72 16.92 -9.63
CA ASP A 955 -7.37 16.21 -10.87
C ASP A 955 -8.27 16.69 -12.00
N LEU A 956 -7.68 17.39 -12.96
CA LEU A 956 -8.32 17.84 -14.20
C LEU A 956 -7.65 17.20 -15.43
N SER A 957 -6.89 16.12 -15.26
CA SER A 957 -6.02 15.52 -16.27
C SER A 957 -6.77 15.00 -17.50
N TYR A 958 -6.05 14.87 -18.62
CA TYR A 958 -6.54 14.33 -19.90
C TYR A 958 -7.76 15.04 -20.52
N ASN A 959 -8.18 16.21 -20.03
CA ASN A 959 -9.27 17.00 -20.61
C ASN A 959 -8.80 17.81 -21.84
N ARG A 960 -8.45 17.11 -22.92
CA ARG A 960 -7.79 17.64 -24.15
C ARG A 960 -8.40 18.88 -24.81
N MET A 961 -9.65 19.27 -24.50
CA MET A 961 -10.27 20.50 -25.02
C MET A 961 -10.17 21.70 -24.05
N MET A 962 -9.61 21.51 -22.85
CA MET A 962 -9.34 22.56 -21.87
C MET A 962 -8.16 23.43 -22.34
N SER A 963 -8.23 24.72 -22.00
CA SER A 963 -7.48 25.78 -22.66
C SER A 963 -7.29 27.02 -21.79
N GLY A 964 -6.59 28.02 -22.31
CA GLY A 964 -6.34 29.27 -21.60
C GLY A 964 -5.07 29.16 -20.75
N THR A 965 -5.15 29.53 -19.47
CA THR A 965 -4.01 29.54 -18.54
C THR A 965 -4.40 28.97 -17.19
N ILE A 966 -3.43 28.43 -16.45
CA ILE A 966 -3.60 28.09 -15.02
C ILE A 966 -3.97 29.40 -14.26
N PRO A 967 -5.04 29.43 -13.45
CA PRO A 967 -5.39 30.61 -12.66
C PRO A 967 -4.42 30.82 -11.50
N SER A 968 -4.00 32.07 -11.28
CA SER A 968 -3.23 32.49 -10.10
C SER A 968 -3.93 32.13 -8.78
N GLU A 969 -5.25 32.19 -8.79
CA GLU A 969 -6.13 31.99 -7.64
C GLU A 969 -6.02 30.57 -7.06
N LEU A 970 -5.60 29.57 -7.85
CA LEU A 970 -5.32 28.21 -7.34
C LEU A 970 -4.21 28.21 -6.29
N GLY A 971 -3.28 29.18 -6.31
CA GLY A 971 -2.27 29.37 -5.27
C GLY A 971 -2.83 29.73 -3.88
N SER A 972 -4.14 29.90 -3.74
CA SER A 972 -4.82 30.13 -2.46
C SER A 972 -5.21 28.82 -1.74
N LEU A 973 -5.04 27.67 -2.38
CA LEU A 973 -5.48 26.35 -1.89
C LEU A 973 -4.46 25.75 -0.92
N GLY A 974 -4.33 26.35 0.27
CA GLY A 974 -3.29 25.99 1.24
C GLY A 974 -3.23 24.52 1.67
N ASN A 975 -4.32 23.75 1.53
CA ASN A 975 -4.38 22.32 1.89
C ASN A 975 -4.17 21.38 0.68
N LEU A 976 -3.86 21.91 -0.51
CA LEU A 976 -3.72 21.14 -1.74
C LEU A 976 -2.44 20.30 -1.72
N GLN A 977 -2.60 18.98 -1.82
CA GLN A 977 -1.52 17.98 -1.82
C GLN A 977 -1.24 17.47 -3.24
N VAL A 978 -2.29 17.30 -4.06
CA VAL A 978 -2.20 16.84 -5.45
C VAL A 978 -2.84 17.87 -6.38
N LEU A 979 -2.07 18.32 -7.37
CA LEU A 979 -2.52 19.16 -8.48
C LEU A 979 -2.12 18.49 -9.80
N ASP A 980 -3.04 17.73 -10.40
CA ASP A 980 -2.86 17.14 -11.72
C ASP A 980 -3.64 17.94 -12.77
N LEU A 981 -2.90 18.60 -13.66
CA LEU A 981 -3.40 19.32 -14.83
C LEU A 981 -2.85 18.72 -16.13
N SER A 982 -2.36 17.48 -16.10
CA SER A 982 -1.66 16.83 -17.22
C SER A 982 -2.54 16.58 -18.45
N TYR A 983 -1.90 16.44 -19.61
CA TYR A 983 -2.51 16.09 -20.89
C TYR A 983 -3.70 16.96 -21.33
N ASN A 984 -3.73 18.21 -20.88
CA ASN A 984 -4.69 19.22 -21.31
C ASN A 984 -4.13 19.99 -22.52
N GLU A 985 -4.04 19.33 -23.68
CA GLU A 985 -3.31 19.75 -24.90
C GLU A 985 -3.31 21.25 -25.26
N SER A 986 -4.36 22.01 -24.95
CA SER A 986 -4.49 23.46 -25.24
C SER A 986 -4.35 24.41 -24.03
N LEU A 987 -4.05 23.91 -22.83
CA LEU A 987 -3.73 24.69 -21.63
C LEU A 987 -2.34 25.31 -21.78
N SER A 988 -2.23 26.62 -21.56
CA SER A 988 -1.10 27.40 -22.08
C SER A 988 -0.69 28.58 -21.18
N GLY A 989 0.22 29.43 -21.67
CA GLY A 989 0.73 30.58 -20.92
C GLY A 989 1.85 30.17 -19.96
N THR A 990 2.01 30.89 -18.85
CA THR A 990 3.09 30.67 -17.87
C THR A 990 2.56 30.05 -16.59
N ILE A 991 3.35 29.20 -15.94
CA ILE A 991 3.10 28.70 -14.58
C ILE A 991 3.01 29.90 -13.60
N PRO A 992 1.88 30.13 -12.90
CA PRO A 992 1.67 31.33 -12.08
C PRO A 992 2.56 31.39 -10.83
N SER A 993 3.07 32.59 -10.50
CA SER A 993 3.86 32.91 -9.29
C SER A 993 3.21 32.45 -7.99
N GLU A 994 1.89 32.49 -7.96
CA GLU A 994 1.06 32.25 -6.81
C GLU A 994 1.04 30.77 -6.39
N LEU A 995 1.33 29.82 -7.31
CA LEU A 995 1.45 28.39 -6.98
C LEU A 995 2.59 28.10 -5.99
N GLY A 996 3.61 28.98 -5.91
CA GLY A 996 4.67 28.92 -4.88
C GLY A 996 4.18 29.15 -3.44
N SER A 997 2.88 29.36 -3.24
CA SER A 997 2.24 29.48 -1.91
C SER A 997 1.61 28.18 -1.42
N LEU A 998 1.63 27.11 -2.24
CA LEU A 998 1.01 25.82 -1.95
C LEU A 998 1.95 24.94 -1.10
N SER A 999 2.20 25.34 0.15
CA SER A 999 3.21 24.69 1.01
C SER A 999 3.00 23.20 1.25
N ASN A 1000 1.74 22.72 1.19
CA ASN A 1000 1.39 21.31 1.36
C ASN A 1000 1.42 20.48 0.06
N LEU A 1001 1.81 21.07 -1.08
CA LEU A 1001 1.78 20.40 -2.37
C LEU A 1001 2.90 19.37 -2.50
N GLN A 1002 2.50 18.14 -2.83
CA GLN A 1002 3.35 16.95 -2.90
C GLN A 1002 3.47 16.40 -4.32
N ASN A 1003 2.39 16.46 -5.10
CA ASN A 1003 2.39 16.08 -6.50
C ASN A 1003 1.90 17.25 -7.37
N LEU A 1004 2.75 17.70 -8.28
CA LEU A 1004 2.44 18.70 -9.30
C LEU A 1004 2.70 18.12 -10.69
N ASP A 1005 1.63 17.67 -11.34
CA ASP A 1005 1.69 17.18 -12.72
C ASP A 1005 1.10 18.20 -13.69
N LEU A 1006 1.96 18.72 -14.55
CA LEU A 1006 1.67 19.64 -15.63
C LEU A 1006 2.09 19.09 -17.00
N ARG A 1007 2.33 17.77 -17.13
CA ARG A 1007 2.80 17.12 -18.39
C ARG A 1007 1.85 17.30 -19.56
N GLY A 1008 2.35 17.22 -20.78
CA GLY A 1008 1.51 17.08 -21.98
C GLY A 1008 0.63 18.30 -22.28
N ASN A 1009 1.12 19.49 -21.97
CA ASN A 1009 0.41 20.76 -22.08
C ASN A 1009 1.09 21.71 -23.10
N SER A 1010 0.53 22.91 -23.28
CA SER A 1010 1.14 24.00 -24.06
C SER A 1010 1.70 25.12 -23.15
N LEU A 1011 2.18 24.78 -21.94
CA LEU A 1011 2.76 25.76 -21.00
C LEU A 1011 4.11 26.25 -21.51
N SER A 1012 4.46 27.49 -21.20
CA SER A 1012 5.52 28.24 -21.86
C SER A 1012 6.17 29.29 -20.96
N GLY A 1013 7.30 29.83 -21.37
CA GLY A 1013 8.12 30.73 -20.54
C GLY A 1013 9.19 29.94 -19.80
N THR A 1014 9.54 30.35 -18.59
CA THR A 1014 10.58 29.70 -17.76
C THR A 1014 9.97 28.84 -16.66
N ILE A 1015 10.59 27.69 -16.39
CA ILE A 1015 10.40 26.97 -15.12
C ILE A 1015 10.70 27.96 -13.97
N PRO A 1016 9.75 28.26 -13.07
CA PRO A 1016 9.95 29.31 -12.08
C PRO A 1016 10.72 28.85 -10.85
N SER A 1017 11.59 29.71 -10.31
CA SER A 1017 12.38 29.39 -9.11
C SER A 1017 11.58 29.29 -7.80
N PHE A 1018 10.34 29.76 -7.75
CA PHE A 1018 9.46 29.55 -6.58
C PHE A 1018 9.04 28.08 -6.39
N LEU A 1019 9.20 27.22 -7.41
CA LEU A 1019 9.00 25.78 -7.25
C LEU A 1019 9.98 25.22 -6.20
N GLY A 1020 11.19 25.78 -6.13
CA GLY A 1020 12.20 25.51 -5.11
C GLY A 1020 11.86 26.00 -3.68
N SER A 1021 10.66 26.57 -3.46
CA SER A 1021 10.14 26.84 -2.10
C SER A 1021 8.93 25.97 -1.74
N LEU A 1022 8.60 24.96 -2.55
CA LEU A 1022 7.58 23.94 -2.24
C LEU A 1022 8.24 22.76 -1.50
N GLY A 1023 8.60 22.97 -0.23
CA GLY A 1023 9.39 22.00 0.54
C GLY A 1023 8.79 20.59 0.69
N ASN A 1024 7.48 20.44 0.47
CA ASN A 1024 6.77 19.16 0.56
C ASN A 1024 6.68 18.43 -0.79
N LEU A 1025 7.22 19.00 -1.87
CA LEU A 1025 7.05 18.48 -3.22
C LEU A 1025 7.86 17.20 -3.43
N GLN A 1026 7.15 16.08 -3.58
CA GLN A 1026 7.67 14.75 -3.84
C GLN A 1026 7.78 14.47 -5.34
N ASN A 1027 6.77 14.87 -6.13
CA ASN A 1027 6.65 14.52 -7.55
C ASN A 1027 6.45 15.80 -8.37
N LEU A 1028 7.38 16.08 -9.29
CA LEU A 1028 7.41 17.30 -10.11
C LEU A 1028 7.48 16.96 -11.61
N GLU A 1029 6.32 16.88 -12.25
CA GLU A 1029 6.18 16.37 -13.60
C GLU A 1029 5.76 17.51 -14.55
N MET A 1030 6.65 17.96 -15.45
CA MET A 1030 6.35 19.07 -16.40
C MET A 1030 6.87 18.88 -17.83
N ASP A 1031 7.27 17.66 -18.23
CA ASP A 1031 7.68 17.37 -19.61
C ASP A 1031 6.52 17.51 -20.63
N GLN A 1032 6.82 17.31 -21.93
CA GLN A 1032 5.89 17.52 -23.05
C GLN A 1032 5.20 18.90 -23.01
N ASN A 1033 5.98 19.99 -23.06
CA ASN A 1033 5.53 21.39 -22.95
C ASN A 1033 6.33 22.35 -23.86
N ASP A 1034 6.01 23.64 -23.88
CA ASP A 1034 6.78 24.71 -24.56
C ASP A 1034 7.61 25.55 -23.54
N LEU A 1035 7.99 24.95 -22.41
CA LEU A 1035 8.86 25.53 -21.39
C LEU A 1035 10.29 25.76 -21.94
N SER A 1036 11.01 26.73 -21.38
CA SER A 1036 12.25 27.24 -21.97
C SER A 1036 13.17 27.92 -20.95
N GLY A 1037 14.45 28.09 -21.32
CA GLY A 1037 15.45 28.73 -20.46
C GLY A 1037 16.28 27.71 -19.71
N THR A 1038 16.72 28.05 -18.50
CA THR A 1038 17.52 27.17 -17.62
C THR A 1038 16.68 26.70 -16.44
N LEU A 1039 16.95 25.48 -15.98
CA LEU A 1039 16.52 25.00 -14.66
C LEU A 1039 16.89 26.03 -13.58
N PRO A 1040 15.96 26.37 -12.66
CA PRO A 1040 16.31 27.08 -11.44
C PRO A 1040 17.26 26.24 -10.59
N SER A 1041 18.33 26.87 -10.10
CA SER A 1041 19.20 26.30 -9.05
C SER A 1041 18.40 25.92 -7.80
N GLU A 1042 17.34 26.67 -7.53
CA GLU A 1042 16.45 26.53 -6.38
C GLU A 1042 15.69 25.19 -6.37
N LEU A 1043 15.57 24.47 -7.50
CA LEU A 1043 15.01 23.10 -7.50
C LEU A 1043 15.91 22.08 -6.77
N ILE A 1044 17.22 22.34 -6.69
CA ILE A 1044 18.20 21.46 -6.04
C ILE A 1044 18.06 21.52 -4.50
N GLU A 1045 17.37 22.53 -3.98
CA GLU A 1045 17.09 22.70 -2.55
C GLU A 1045 15.84 21.91 -2.09
N LEU A 1046 15.15 21.18 -3.00
CA LEU A 1046 13.96 20.38 -2.70
C LEU A 1046 14.33 19.00 -2.11
N SER A 1047 14.59 18.95 -0.80
CA SER A 1047 15.04 17.74 -0.08
C SER A 1047 14.07 16.56 -0.04
N ASN A 1048 12.80 16.76 -0.36
CA ASN A 1048 11.74 15.74 -0.34
C ASN A 1048 11.37 15.21 -1.73
N LEU A 1049 12.09 15.63 -2.78
CA LEU A 1049 11.76 15.31 -4.16
C LEU A 1049 12.16 13.86 -4.50
N GLU A 1050 11.15 13.02 -4.70
CA GLU A 1050 11.23 11.61 -5.08
C GLU A 1050 11.42 11.46 -6.61
N ALA A 1051 10.71 12.26 -7.42
CA ALA A 1051 10.74 12.18 -8.88
C ALA A 1051 10.59 13.55 -9.56
N ILE A 1052 11.33 13.76 -10.64
CA ILE A 1052 11.23 14.97 -11.48
C ILE A 1052 11.47 14.70 -12.97
N SER A 1053 10.41 14.87 -13.78
CA SER A 1053 10.45 14.80 -15.25
C SER A 1053 10.29 16.18 -15.90
N LEU A 1054 11.28 16.62 -16.68
CA LEU A 1054 11.28 17.93 -17.35
C LEU A 1054 11.74 17.86 -18.82
N GLU A 1055 11.18 18.72 -19.69
CA GLU A 1055 11.70 18.87 -21.06
C GLU A 1055 12.86 19.88 -21.12
N ARG A 1056 13.97 19.42 -21.69
CA ARG A 1056 15.20 20.17 -21.90
C ARG A 1056 15.31 20.66 -23.33
N TYR A 1057 15.75 21.89 -23.51
CA TYR A 1057 16.10 22.45 -24.82
C TYR A 1057 17.61 22.72 -24.87
N ASP A 1058 18.31 22.08 -25.81
CA ASP A 1058 19.75 22.26 -25.97
C ASP A 1058 20.10 23.66 -26.56
N SER A 1059 21.39 23.97 -26.67
CA SER A 1059 21.84 25.23 -27.27
C SER A 1059 21.57 25.38 -28.78
N SER A 1060 21.07 24.32 -29.43
CA SER A 1060 20.67 24.25 -30.84
C SER A 1060 19.15 24.49 -31.04
N GLY A 1061 18.35 24.24 -30.01
CA GLY A 1061 16.87 24.21 -30.05
C GLY A 1061 16.28 22.81 -30.26
N THR A 1062 17.07 21.75 -30.04
CA THR A 1062 16.66 20.33 -30.02
C THR A 1062 15.98 20.02 -28.69
N ARG A 1063 14.91 19.21 -28.70
CA ARG A 1063 14.27 18.68 -27.49
C ARG A 1063 15.02 17.44 -26.98
N GLY A 1064 15.23 17.41 -25.68
CA GLY A 1064 15.67 16.25 -24.89
C GLY A 1064 14.83 16.13 -23.62
N THR A 1065 14.88 14.99 -22.97
CA THR A 1065 14.24 14.75 -21.66
C THR A 1065 15.32 14.91 -20.57
N GLU A 1066 15.03 15.62 -19.49
CA GLU A 1066 15.91 15.68 -18.31
C GLU A 1066 15.15 15.10 -17.11
N PHE A 1067 15.63 13.96 -16.62
CA PHE A 1067 15.03 13.20 -15.53
C PHE A 1067 16.05 13.06 -14.40
N HIS A 1068 15.63 13.30 -13.16
CA HIS A 1068 16.44 13.01 -11.98
C HIS A 1068 15.63 12.07 -11.08
N GLY A 1069 16.25 10.94 -10.74
CA GLY A 1069 15.76 9.96 -9.78
C GLY A 1069 15.90 10.43 -8.33
N GLY A 1070 15.32 9.65 -7.43
CA GLY A 1070 15.29 9.93 -5.99
C GLY A 1070 16.69 9.88 -5.38
N ALA A 1071 16.96 10.68 -4.35
CA ALA A 1071 18.29 10.73 -3.73
C ALA A 1071 18.66 9.49 -2.88
N LYS A 1072 17.81 8.44 -2.83
CA LYS A 1072 17.95 7.26 -1.96
C LYS A 1072 17.30 5.94 -2.48
N ASP A 1073 16.58 5.95 -3.59
CA ASP A 1073 15.72 4.83 -4.04
C ASP A 1073 16.29 4.12 -5.27
N ASN A 1074 16.07 2.80 -5.41
CA ASN A 1074 16.55 2.04 -6.58
C ASN A 1074 15.69 2.34 -7.81
N ASP A 1075 16.11 3.29 -8.65
CA ASP A 1075 15.27 3.77 -9.76
C ASP A 1075 15.33 2.89 -11.02
N PHE A 1076 14.23 2.85 -11.76
CA PHE A 1076 14.14 2.16 -13.06
C PHE A 1076 13.59 3.10 -14.13
N TRP A 1077 14.44 3.47 -15.09
CA TRP A 1077 14.06 4.31 -16.23
C TRP A 1077 14.37 3.63 -17.56
N SER A 1078 13.47 3.76 -18.53
CA SER A 1078 13.72 3.31 -19.91
C SER A 1078 13.05 4.23 -20.94
N SER A 1079 13.85 5.05 -21.62
CA SER A 1079 13.39 5.87 -22.75
C SER A 1079 13.25 5.04 -24.02
N LEU A 1080 12.21 5.31 -24.82
CA LEU A 1080 11.94 4.65 -26.10
C LEU A 1080 11.87 5.63 -27.28
N GLU A 1081 12.11 6.92 -27.03
CA GLU A 1081 12.06 7.96 -28.06
C GLU A 1081 13.47 8.34 -28.56
N LYS A 1082 13.56 8.77 -29.82
CA LYS A 1082 14.84 9.24 -30.39
C LYS A 1082 15.06 10.72 -30.06
N ARG A 1083 15.55 10.98 -28.85
CA ARG A 1083 15.88 12.30 -28.28
C ARG A 1083 17.29 12.26 -27.69
N ASN A 1084 17.82 13.41 -27.27
CA ASN A 1084 19.07 13.50 -26.51
C ASN A 1084 18.73 13.70 -25.03
N ASP A 1085 18.70 12.61 -24.26
CA ASP A 1085 18.20 12.58 -22.90
C ASP A 1085 19.35 12.74 -21.87
N LEU A 1086 19.00 13.23 -20.69
CA LEU A 1086 19.90 13.49 -19.56
C LEU A 1086 19.29 12.88 -18.29
N LEU A 1087 19.90 11.81 -17.79
CA LEU A 1087 19.41 11.03 -16.66
C LEU A 1087 20.38 11.14 -15.48
N TYR A 1088 19.82 11.23 -14.27
CA TYR A 1088 20.54 11.06 -13.01
C TYR A 1088 19.79 10.03 -12.16
N GLY A 1089 20.47 9.06 -11.55
CA GLY A 1089 19.90 8.17 -10.54
C GLY A 1089 20.02 8.74 -9.12
N ASN A 1090 21.11 9.48 -8.88
CA ASN A 1090 21.49 10.15 -7.63
C ASN A 1090 21.91 9.20 -6.49
N GLY A 1091 21.06 8.28 -6.06
CA GLY A 1091 21.42 7.35 -4.98
C GLY A 1091 20.39 6.23 -4.82
N GLY A 1092 20.86 4.99 -4.89
CA GLY A 1092 20.05 3.82 -5.20
C GLY A 1092 20.93 2.76 -5.85
N ASN A 1093 20.36 1.64 -6.28
CA ASN A 1093 21.03 0.70 -7.18
C ASN A 1093 20.25 0.76 -8.51
N ASP A 1094 20.62 1.72 -9.34
CA ASP A 1094 19.72 2.26 -10.36
C ASP A 1094 19.82 1.49 -11.67
N ASN A 1095 18.81 1.63 -12.52
CA ASN A 1095 18.74 0.96 -13.82
C ASN A 1095 18.21 1.95 -14.86
N LEU A 1096 19.14 2.64 -15.52
CA LEU A 1096 18.86 3.78 -16.39
C LEU A 1096 19.16 3.41 -17.85
N ASP A 1097 18.13 3.34 -18.69
CA ASP A 1097 18.24 3.17 -20.15
C ASP A 1097 17.75 4.43 -20.87
N SER A 1098 18.66 5.11 -21.58
CA SER A 1098 18.37 6.34 -22.33
C SER A 1098 17.85 6.10 -23.74
N GLY A 1099 17.90 4.87 -24.26
CA GLY A 1099 17.41 4.59 -25.60
C GLY A 1099 18.23 5.28 -26.71
N PRO A 1100 17.60 5.71 -27.83
CA PRO A 1100 18.35 6.12 -29.03
C PRO A 1100 18.77 7.62 -29.14
N GLY A 1101 19.73 8.12 -28.36
CA GLY A 1101 20.20 9.52 -28.42
C GLY A 1101 21.72 9.78 -28.51
N GLU A 1102 22.16 11.05 -28.41
CA GLU A 1102 23.51 11.34 -27.87
C GLU A 1102 23.30 11.80 -26.42
N ASP A 1103 23.37 10.84 -25.51
CA ASP A 1103 22.79 10.95 -24.17
C ASP A 1103 23.83 11.21 -23.07
N THR A 1104 23.36 11.52 -21.87
CA THR A 1104 24.23 11.61 -20.69
C THR A 1104 23.55 11.02 -19.46
N LEU A 1105 24.19 10.04 -18.83
CA LEU A 1105 23.69 9.34 -17.67
C LEU A 1105 24.66 9.52 -16.50
N TYR A 1106 24.11 9.76 -15.32
CA TYR A 1106 24.79 9.61 -14.03
C TYR A 1106 24.02 8.55 -13.25
N GLY A 1107 24.70 7.56 -12.67
CA GLY A 1107 24.11 6.73 -11.61
C GLY A 1107 24.01 7.57 -10.34
N GLY A 1108 24.78 7.22 -9.32
CA GLY A 1108 25.30 8.22 -8.37
C GLY A 1108 25.87 7.64 -7.09
N SER A 1109 25.11 6.81 -6.39
CA SER A 1109 25.57 6.15 -5.16
C SER A 1109 24.83 4.85 -4.83
N GLY A 1110 25.31 3.78 -5.44
CA GLY A 1110 25.08 2.38 -5.15
C GLY A 1110 25.64 1.55 -6.30
N ASN A 1111 25.04 0.41 -6.65
CA ASN A 1111 25.57 -0.47 -7.69
C ASN A 1111 24.71 -0.38 -8.96
N ASP A 1112 25.05 0.56 -9.84
CA ASP A 1112 24.16 1.06 -10.88
C ASP A 1112 24.34 0.32 -12.21
N TYR A 1113 23.25 0.19 -12.98
CA TYR A 1113 23.25 -0.31 -14.35
C TYR A 1113 22.89 0.83 -15.32
N LEU A 1114 23.85 1.24 -16.14
CA LEU A 1114 23.70 2.39 -17.04
C LEU A 1114 23.77 1.94 -18.51
N HIS A 1115 22.72 2.25 -19.27
CA HIS A 1115 22.57 1.89 -20.67
C HIS A 1115 22.42 3.12 -21.56
N GLY A 1116 23.42 3.39 -22.39
CA GLY A 1116 23.43 4.55 -23.31
C GLY A 1116 22.71 4.32 -24.65
N GLY A 1117 22.21 3.11 -24.90
CA GLY A 1117 21.44 2.77 -26.10
C GLY A 1117 22.17 3.00 -27.43
N SER A 1118 21.95 4.13 -28.12
CA SER A 1118 22.63 4.39 -29.41
C SER A 1118 22.69 5.85 -29.90
N GLU A 1119 23.85 6.50 -29.72
CA GLU A 1119 24.60 7.20 -30.77
C GLU A 1119 25.97 7.71 -30.26
N ASN A 1120 26.07 8.61 -29.29
CA ASN A 1120 27.36 9.12 -28.77
C ASN A 1120 27.28 9.56 -27.30
N ASP A 1121 27.38 8.59 -26.41
CA ASP A 1121 26.78 8.70 -25.07
C ASP A 1121 27.82 8.87 -23.96
N THR A 1122 27.46 9.55 -22.88
CA THR A 1122 28.36 9.84 -21.75
C THR A 1122 27.80 9.29 -20.45
N LEU A 1123 28.39 8.21 -19.92
CA LEU A 1123 27.93 7.52 -18.72
C LEU A 1123 28.95 7.75 -17.59
N TYR A 1124 28.46 8.16 -16.43
CA TYR A 1124 29.18 8.20 -15.15
C TYR A 1124 28.47 7.25 -14.18
N GLY A 1125 29.18 6.28 -13.60
CA GLY A 1125 28.67 5.44 -12.52
C GLY A 1125 28.44 6.27 -11.25
N GLY A 1126 29.33 6.16 -10.28
CA GLY A 1126 29.38 7.06 -9.14
C GLY A 1126 30.17 6.51 -7.96
N ASN A 1127 29.45 5.89 -7.01
CA ASN A 1127 30.03 5.32 -5.80
C ASN A 1127 29.43 3.92 -5.53
N GLY A 1128 30.02 2.86 -6.11
CA GLY A 1128 29.69 1.46 -5.87
C GLY A 1128 30.19 0.53 -6.99
N ASP A 1129 29.77 -0.73 -7.05
CA ASP A 1129 30.26 -1.71 -8.04
C ASP A 1129 29.43 -1.63 -9.35
N ASP A 1130 29.67 -0.61 -10.18
CA ASP A 1130 28.79 -0.22 -11.29
C ASP A 1130 28.93 -1.06 -12.57
N ILE A 1131 27.91 -1.03 -13.43
CA ILE A 1131 27.83 -1.72 -14.72
C ILE A 1131 27.44 -0.74 -15.84
N LEU A 1132 28.45 -0.25 -16.57
CA LEU A 1132 28.27 0.69 -17.68
C LEU A 1132 28.26 -0.05 -19.03
N ASP A 1133 27.17 0.07 -19.79
CA ASP A 1133 27.08 -0.36 -21.20
C ASP A 1133 26.59 0.79 -22.08
N GLY A 1134 27.53 1.57 -22.61
CA GLY A 1134 27.21 2.63 -23.57
C GLY A 1134 26.74 2.10 -24.93
N ASN A 1135 26.89 0.80 -25.21
CA ASN A 1135 26.45 0.17 -26.44
C ASN A 1135 26.95 0.88 -27.75
N GLY A 1136 26.07 1.30 -28.67
CA GLY A 1136 26.44 1.56 -30.08
C GLY A 1136 26.81 3.00 -30.43
N GLY A 1137 28.10 3.38 -30.32
CA GLY A 1137 28.47 4.80 -30.50
C GLY A 1137 29.91 5.22 -30.21
N SER A 1138 30.16 6.53 -30.03
CA SER A 1138 31.49 7.12 -29.71
C SER A 1138 31.69 7.45 -28.22
N ASN A 1139 31.39 6.49 -27.35
CA ASN A 1139 30.94 6.80 -25.99
C ASN A 1139 32.07 7.12 -24.98
N MET A 1140 31.76 7.88 -23.94
CA MET A 1140 32.66 8.13 -22.80
C MET A 1140 32.08 7.47 -21.55
N LEU A 1141 32.86 6.59 -20.92
CA LEU A 1141 32.45 5.85 -19.72
C LEU A 1141 33.39 6.23 -18.57
N TYR A 1142 32.83 6.49 -17.40
CA TYR A 1142 33.56 6.82 -16.17
C TYR A 1142 32.96 5.99 -15.04
N GLY A 1143 33.77 5.17 -14.36
CA GLY A 1143 33.29 4.33 -13.25
C GLY A 1143 33.19 5.10 -11.92
N ASN A 1144 34.21 5.93 -11.67
CA ASN A 1144 34.42 6.73 -10.46
C ASN A 1144 34.90 5.92 -9.22
N GLU A 1145 34.14 5.79 -8.13
CA GLU A 1145 34.60 5.10 -6.90
C GLU A 1145 33.96 3.70 -6.77
N GLY A 1146 34.57 2.69 -7.39
CA GLY A 1146 33.97 1.34 -7.49
C GLY A 1146 34.90 0.17 -7.78
N ALA A 1147 34.32 -0.93 -8.27
CA ALA A 1147 35.03 -2.09 -8.81
C ALA A 1147 34.42 -2.53 -10.17
N ASP A 1148 34.34 -1.57 -11.07
CA ASP A 1148 33.29 -1.48 -12.08
C ASP A 1148 33.40 -2.47 -13.23
N ILE A 1149 32.30 -2.62 -13.97
CA ILE A 1149 32.16 -3.51 -15.12
C ILE A 1149 31.79 -2.71 -16.37
N PHE A 1150 32.81 -2.24 -17.09
CA PHE A 1150 32.66 -1.64 -18.41
C PHE A 1150 32.33 -2.74 -19.44
N ASN A 1151 31.08 -2.84 -19.85
CA ASN A 1151 30.66 -3.69 -20.96
C ASN A 1151 31.07 -3.03 -22.29
N LEU A 1152 31.73 -3.78 -23.16
CA LEU A 1152 32.08 -3.32 -24.51
C LEU A 1152 31.59 -4.30 -25.57
N GLN A 1153 30.84 -3.76 -26.53
CA GLN A 1153 30.24 -4.48 -27.64
C GLN A 1153 30.95 -4.09 -28.96
N VAL A 1154 30.39 -4.48 -30.12
CA VAL A 1154 30.80 -3.98 -31.45
C VAL A 1154 29.57 -3.78 -32.33
N ALA A 1155 29.19 -2.53 -32.61
CA ALA A 1155 28.17 -2.21 -33.60
C ALA A 1155 28.56 -2.68 -35.00
N HIS A 1156 27.61 -3.31 -35.70
CA HIS A 1156 27.81 -3.81 -37.05
C HIS A 1156 27.36 -2.76 -38.08
N ASP A 1157 28.29 -1.94 -38.58
CA ASP A 1157 28.02 -1.01 -39.70
C ASP A 1157 27.73 -1.79 -41.00
N ASP A 1158 26.44 -1.96 -41.27
CA ASP A 1158 25.92 -2.69 -42.42
C ASP A 1158 26.23 -2.00 -43.77
N THR A 1159 26.69 -0.74 -43.75
CA THR A 1159 27.04 0.00 -44.98
C THR A 1159 28.44 -0.31 -45.53
N THR A 1160 29.36 -0.88 -44.73
CA THR A 1160 30.75 -1.10 -45.17
C THR A 1160 31.25 -2.55 -45.12
N LYS A 1161 30.63 -3.44 -44.33
CA LYS A 1161 31.15 -4.81 -44.05
C LYS A 1161 32.59 -4.86 -43.50
N ASP A 1162 33.04 -3.75 -42.89
CA ASP A 1162 34.30 -3.67 -42.15
C ASP A 1162 33.96 -3.69 -40.65
N PRO A 1163 34.40 -4.69 -39.85
CA PRO A 1163 34.11 -4.76 -38.42
C PRO A 1163 34.93 -3.72 -37.66
N ARG A 1164 34.44 -2.47 -37.72
CA ARG A 1164 34.94 -1.33 -36.97
C ARG A 1164 34.31 -1.38 -35.57
N PHE A 1165 35.11 -1.14 -34.54
CA PHE A 1165 34.59 -0.94 -33.19
C PHE A 1165 33.65 0.28 -33.15
N ASP A 1166 32.80 0.30 -32.14
CA ASP A 1166 32.22 1.52 -31.58
C ASP A 1166 33.30 2.61 -31.45
N HIS A 1167 32.91 3.82 -31.85
CA HIS A 1167 33.77 4.81 -32.48
C HIS A 1167 34.67 5.54 -31.46
N HIS A 1168 35.71 4.84 -30.99
CA HIS A 1168 36.69 5.31 -30.00
C HIS A 1168 36.12 5.45 -28.57
N THR A 1169 35.33 4.48 -28.12
CA THR A 1169 34.89 4.37 -26.72
C THR A 1169 36.07 4.59 -25.76
N THR A 1170 35.91 5.54 -24.85
CA THR A 1170 36.97 5.99 -23.94
C THR A 1170 36.54 5.71 -22.50
N ILE A 1171 37.42 5.08 -21.72
CA ILE A 1171 37.21 4.85 -20.28
C ILE A 1171 38.10 5.86 -19.55
N GLY A 1172 37.51 6.75 -18.76
CA GLY A 1172 38.21 7.91 -18.20
C GLY A 1172 39.23 7.58 -17.12
N ASP A 1173 38.91 6.61 -16.27
CA ASP A 1173 39.41 6.51 -14.89
C ASP A 1173 39.95 5.11 -14.48
N PHE A 1174 39.71 4.07 -15.29
CA PHE A 1174 40.04 2.65 -15.05
C PHE A 1174 41.14 2.31 -14.01
N GLU A 1175 40.73 1.79 -12.86
CA GLU A 1175 41.58 1.32 -11.74
C GLU A 1175 42.01 -0.15 -11.94
N ASN A 1176 43.28 -0.36 -12.32
CA ASN A 1176 43.83 -1.69 -12.63
C ASN A 1176 43.97 -2.61 -11.40
N GLY A 1177 42.87 -3.27 -11.03
CA GLY A 1177 42.81 -4.30 -9.99
C GLY A 1177 41.44 -4.45 -9.33
N ALA A 1178 40.61 -3.40 -9.37
CA ALA A 1178 39.21 -3.42 -8.98
C ALA A 1178 38.33 -3.67 -10.22
N ASP A 1179 38.50 -2.83 -11.23
CA ASP A 1179 37.70 -2.74 -12.45
C ASP A 1179 37.91 -3.91 -13.43
N LYS A 1180 36.90 -4.12 -14.27
CA LYS A 1180 36.78 -5.26 -15.19
C LYS A 1180 36.21 -4.78 -16.52
N ILE A 1181 36.97 -4.91 -17.61
CA ILE A 1181 36.42 -4.73 -18.96
C ILE A 1181 35.82 -6.05 -19.43
N LYS A 1182 34.51 -6.07 -19.69
CA LYS A 1182 33.73 -7.24 -20.10
C LYS A 1182 33.39 -7.17 -21.59
N LEU A 1183 34.04 -8.02 -22.38
CA LEU A 1183 33.83 -8.08 -23.84
C LEU A 1183 32.66 -9.00 -24.18
N ILE A 1184 31.65 -8.47 -24.86
CA ILE A 1184 30.44 -9.20 -25.26
C ILE A 1184 30.57 -9.71 -26.72
N ALA A 1185 29.76 -10.68 -27.14
CA ALA A 1185 29.66 -11.16 -28.54
C ALA A 1185 30.97 -11.61 -29.26
N ASN A 1186 31.60 -12.70 -28.79
CA ASN A 1186 32.72 -13.38 -29.50
C ASN A 1186 33.93 -12.48 -29.86
N LEU A 1187 34.18 -11.46 -29.04
CA LEU A 1187 35.37 -10.61 -29.14
C LEU A 1187 36.62 -11.31 -28.58
N SER A 1188 37.76 -11.04 -29.21
CA SER A 1188 39.07 -11.52 -28.78
C SER A 1188 40.01 -10.33 -28.61
N PHE A 1189 40.85 -10.36 -27.58
CA PHE A 1189 41.80 -9.28 -27.26
C PHE A 1189 42.62 -8.79 -28.48
N SER A 1190 42.95 -9.70 -29.40
CA SER A 1190 43.67 -9.41 -30.65
C SER A 1190 42.91 -8.55 -31.68
N LYS A 1191 41.65 -8.17 -31.44
CA LYS A 1191 40.87 -7.25 -32.29
C LYS A 1191 40.94 -5.79 -31.80
N LEU A 1192 41.20 -5.54 -30.52
CA LEU A 1192 41.17 -4.21 -29.91
C LEU A 1192 42.18 -3.25 -30.59
N TYR A 1193 41.67 -2.21 -31.24
CA TYR A 1193 42.51 -1.28 -32.01
C TYR A 1193 42.81 0.06 -31.31
N ARG A 1194 41.98 0.44 -30.32
CA ARG A 1194 42.17 1.51 -29.32
C ARG A 1194 41.05 1.40 -28.27
N ILE A 1195 41.40 1.05 -27.05
CA ILE A 1195 40.77 1.67 -25.87
C ILE A 1195 41.75 2.76 -25.43
N ARG A 1196 41.21 3.88 -24.93
CA ARG A 1196 42.02 4.92 -24.28
C ARG A 1196 41.66 4.93 -22.80
N LEU A 1197 42.67 4.68 -21.97
CA LEU A 1197 42.63 4.83 -20.51
C LEU A 1197 43.50 6.06 -20.20
N ASP A 1198 42.90 7.18 -19.80
CA ASP A 1198 43.62 8.47 -19.69
C ASP A 1198 44.09 8.78 -18.24
N GLY A 1199 44.16 7.76 -17.38
CA GLY A 1199 44.73 7.80 -16.02
C GLY A 1199 46.25 7.54 -15.95
N GLN A 1200 47.04 8.60 -15.74
CA GLN A 1200 48.47 8.64 -15.33
C GLN A 1200 49.47 7.55 -15.82
N PHE A 1201 49.37 7.04 -17.05
CA PHE A 1201 50.42 6.21 -17.67
C PHE A 1201 51.28 6.94 -18.73
N ASP A 1202 52.30 7.68 -18.27
CA ASP A 1202 53.37 8.17 -19.15
C ASP A 1202 54.34 7.03 -19.53
N CYS A 1203 53.98 6.25 -20.55
CA CYS A 1203 54.95 5.52 -21.37
C CYS A 1203 54.39 5.13 -22.75
N HIS A 1204 55.28 5.07 -23.74
CA HIS A 1204 54.93 4.71 -25.11
C HIS A 1204 54.42 3.26 -25.24
N SER A 1205 53.25 3.12 -25.85
CA SER A 1205 52.84 2.02 -26.75
C SER A 1205 53.44 0.63 -26.44
N VAL A 1206 52.83 -0.10 -25.51
CA VAL A 1206 53.09 -1.53 -25.30
C VAL A 1206 51.97 -2.32 -26.00
N PRO A 1207 52.28 -3.26 -26.92
CA PRO A 1207 51.29 -4.21 -27.39
C PRO A 1207 51.00 -5.26 -26.30
N LEU A 1208 49.74 -5.64 -26.16
CA LEU A 1208 49.25 -6.73 -25.29
C LEU A 1208 49.98 -8.07 -25.58
#